data_AF-A0A0F8UXF8-F1
#
_entry.id   AF-A0A0F8UXF8-F1
#
_cell.length_a   1.000
_cell.length_b   1.000
_cell.length_c   1.000
_cell.angle_alpha   90.00
_cell.angle_beta   90.00
_cell.angle_gamma   90.00
#
_symmetry.space_group_name_H-M   'P 1'
#
loop_
_entity.id
_entity.type
_entity.pdbx_description
1 polymer ?
#
loop_
_entity_poly.entity_id
_entity_poly.type
_entity_poly.pdbx_seq_one_letter_code
_entity_poly.pdbx_strand_id
1 'polypeptide(L)'
;MIPRAHPAKPRSHDRGPPSKEDTQTDFAALNVLGNIPAPTTAVDACLDSGFHLDNGVKITGGDGVLLVGGEAFAWKPWAGKEGGRDTMVNKKGQFEVDEQVWGILGLVWPRPEPLLAPRPSSDHSSIRNAEEEDALLTGERTNRTPQRRGWSFWKEVGLFAWALIATAAVIVLAVVYQHESNQAGENSWGPSEKPTGKRNLIFMVSDGMGPTSLTMTRGFKQLTQGLAADDILVLDNHIIGTSRTRSSSSLVTDSAAGATAFSCGFKSYNGAISVLPDHSPCGTVLEAAALAGYKTGLVVTTRITDATPACFASHVNLRQYEDRIAEQEIGEHPLGRVVDLILGGGRCHFLPNTTSGSCRGDDRDLVAIAKEKGFSYIDDRAGFNALNNGKEAQLPLLGLLAEKDIPFEIDRRTQDDVYPSLEEMARTALKILSEATADSDKGFFLMIEGSRIDHAGHGNDPAAQVREVLAYDKAFAAVLEFLEQDSTPGVLVGTSDHETGGLAAARQLSSNYPQYLWLPGVLANASHSAEYAGRKLNAYLSSEPSASAQRQFARELLETALGVTDATESEVDALIDRKVAGGPAYVFADIISRRAQIGWSTHGHSSVDVNIYASSVKDAWRLQGNHENTEVGNFLADYLGLDIEAVTKRLQESAYWSFTDKSSVAAESPEKFSWLGDPLGEDVRTEGLDTYHGEFKKRSTVPGVEGQDCGCGRTH
;
A
#
# COMPACT_ATOMS: atom_id res chain seq x y z
N MET A 1 -26.97 -35.43 -15.36
CA MET A 1 -27.36 -34.01 -15.19
C MET A 1 -28.84 -33.87 -15.52
N ILE A 2 -29.66 -33.52 -14.54
CA ILE A 2 -31.10 -33.27 -14.71
C ILE A 2 -31.27 -31.75 -14.92
N PRO A 3 -31.90 -31.26 -16.00
CA PRO A 3 -32.10 -29.84 -16.19
C PRO A 3 -33.20 -29.34 -15.24
N ARG A 4 -32.91 -28.31 -14.44
CA ARG A 4 -33.91 -27.60 -13.64
C ARG A 4 -34.85 -26.84 -14.58
N ALA A 5 -36.08 -27.34 -14.71
CA ALA A 5 -37.16 -26.64 -15.39
C ALA A 5 -37.68 -25.49 -14.51
N HIS A 6 -37.74 -24.28 -15.04
CA HIS A 6 -38.45 -23.17 -14.40
C HIS A 6 -39.96 -23.48 -14.33
N PRO A 7 -40.63 -23.31 -13.19
CA PRO A 7 -42.07 -23.51 -13.12
C PRO A 7 -42.81 -22.44 -13.94
N ALA A 8 -43.83 -22.86 -14.69
CA ALA A 8 -44.66 -21.96 -15.50
C ALA A 8 -45.45 -20.97 -14.62
N LYS A 9 -45.63 -19.74 -15.13
CA LYS A 9 -46.47 -18.70 -14.48
C LYS A 9 -47.87 -19.23 -14.13
N PRO A 10 -48.43 -18.91 -12.96
CA PRO A 10 -49.80 -19.29 -12.60
C PRO A 10 -50.80 -18.74 -13.63
N ARG A 11 -51.73 -19.59 -14.08
CA ARG A 11 -52.72 -19.27 -15.13
C ARG A 11 -54.06 -18.71 -14.61
N SER A 12 -54.20 -18.41 -13.32
CA SER A 12 -55.38 -17.68 -12.84
C SER A 12 -55.04 -16.69 -11.73
N HIS A 13 -55.69 -15.52 -11.80
CA HIS A 13 -55.71 -14.48 -10.77
C HIS A 13 -56.99 -14.59 -9.93
N ASP A 14 -57.45 -15.81 -9.65
CA ASP A 14 -58.67 -16.00 -8.87
C ASP A 14 -58.30 -15.99 -7.38
N ARG A 15 -58.28 -14.80 -6.79
CA ARG A 15 -58.33 -14.65 -5.33
C ARG A 15 -59.78 -14.91 -4.97
N GLY A 16 -60.02 -15.94 -4.16
CA GLY A 16 -61.33 -16.32 -3.66
C GLY A 16 -62.12 -15.15 -3.04
N PRO A 17 -63.37 -15.39 -2.61
CA PRO A 17 -64.34 -14.33 -2.38
C PRO A 17 -63.83 -13.23 -1.43
N PRO A 18 -64.20 -11.95 -1.67
CA PRO A 18 -63.73 -10.81 -0.89
C PRO A 18 -63.99 -11.00 0.60
N SER A 19 -62.96 -10.75 1.43
CA SER A 19 -63.12 -10.67 2.88
C SER A 19 -64.11 -9.56 3.24
N LYS A 20 -64.98 -9.80 4.22
CA LYS A 20 -65.99 -8.84 4.70
C LYS A 20 -65.54 -8.08 5.96
N GLU A 21 -64.25 -8.12 6.29
CA GLU A 21 -63.72 -7.41 7.46
C GLU A 21 -63.37 -5.96 7.11
N ASP A 22 -63.94 -5.01 7.88
CA ASP A 22 -63.77 -3.55 7.75
C ASP A 22 -62.37 -3.03 8.14
N THR A 23 -61.40 -3.91 8.37
CA THR A 23 -60.03 -3.55 8.79
C THR A 23 -58.99 -4.05 7.80
N GLN A 24 -59.15 -3.74 6.51
CA GLN A 24 -58.03 -3.84 5.58
C GLN A 24 -57.14 -2.60 5.71
N THR A 25 -55.91 -2.81 6.16
CA THR A 25 -54.86 -1.79 6.16
C THR A 25 -54.43 -1.53 4.72
N ASP A 26 -54.81 -0.37 4.17
CA ASP A 26 -54.32 0.09 2.88
C ASP A 26 -52.86 0.56 3.03
N PHE A 27 -51.90 -0.25 2.57
CA PHE A 27 -50.49 0.12 2.59
C PHE A 27 -50.17 1.34 1.71
N ALA A 28 -51.06 1.72 0.78
CA ALA A 28 -50.93 2.99 0.05
C ALA A 28 -51.23 4.20 0.96
N ALA A 29 -52.12 4.05 1.95
CA ALA A 29 -52.39 5.06 2.97
C ALA A 29 -51.25 5.22 4.00
N LEU A 30 -50.32 4.25 4.06
CA LEU A 30 -49.11 4.29 4.88
C LEU A 30 -47.86 4.78 4.11
N ASN A 31 -47.99 5.12 2.83
CA ASN A 31 -46.89 5.66 2.04
C ASN A 31 -46.72 7.18 2.28
N VAL A 32 -46.27 7.53 3.48
CA VAL A 32 -46.04 8.92 3.92
C VAL A 32 -44.94 9.62 3.09
N LEU A 33 -44.11 8.85 2.37
CA LEU A 33 -42.99 9.36 1.57
C LEU A 33 -43.26 9.35 0.06
N GLY A 34 -44.43 8.86 -0.39
CA GLY A 34 -44.74 8.70 -1.83
C GLY A 34 -44.87 10.01 -2.61
N ASN A 35 -44.99 11.13 -1.92
CA ASN A 35 -45.02 12.48 -2.49
C ASN A 35 -43.73 13.27 -2.26
N ILE A 36 -42.64 12.65 -1.79
CA ILE A 36 -41.35 13.33 -1.65
C ILE A 36 -40.70 13.44 -3.04
N PRO A 37 -40.35 14.65 -3.49
CA PRO A 37 -39.63 14.84 -4.76
C PRO A 37 -38.32 14.03 -4.76
N ALA A 38 -37.96 13.44 -5.90
CA ALA A 38 -36.66 12.80 -6.03
C ALA A 38 -35.56 13.87 -5.89
N PRO A 39 -34.47 13.61 -5.13
CA PRO A 39 -33.34 14.53 -5.02
C PRO A 39 -32.68 14.74 -6.38
N THR A 40 -32.11 15.93 -6.60
CA THR A 40 -31.43 16.23 -7.87
C THR A 40 -30.14 15.41 -7.99
N THR A 41 -29.95 14.77 -9.13
CA THR A 41 -28.76 13.95 -9.42
C THR A 41 -27.97 14.44 -10.62
N ALA A 42 -28.56 15.29 -11.47
CA ALA A 42 -27.93 15.76 -12.70
C ALA A 42 -28.39 17.16 -13.15
N VAL A 43 -27.55 17.78 -14.00
CA VAL A 43 -27.91 18.97 -14.79
C VAL A 43 -28.55 18.50 -16.11
N ASP A 44 -29.79 18.89 -16.33
CA ASP A 44 -30.58 18.50 -17.52
C ASP A 44 -30.28 19.38 -18.74
N ALA A 45 -29.97 20.66 -18.52
CA ALA A 45 -29.62 21.57 -19.61
C ALA A 45 -28.72 22.72 -19.14
N CYS A 46 -27.72 23.07 -19.96
CA CYS A 46 -26.92 24.28 -19.79
C CYS A 46 -27.44 25.38 -20.71
N LEU A 47 -27.64 26.58 -20.17
CA LEU A 47 -28.00 27.80 -20.89
C LEU A 47 -26.80 28.76 -20.88
N ASP A 48 -26.80 29.70 -21.82
CA ASP A 48 -25.84 30.81 -21.86
C ASP A 48 -25.82 31.66 -20.57
N SER A 49 -26.91 31.61 -19.81
CA SER A 49 -27.17 32.39 -18.61
C SER A 49 -27.39 31.54 -17.35
N GLY A 50 -27.16 30.22 -17.40
CA GLY A 50 -27.36 29.33 -16.24
C GLY A 50 -27.54 27.84 -16.55
N PHE A 51 -28.21 27.09 -15.66
CA PHE A 51 -28.48 25.66 -15.82
C PHE A 51 -29.84 25.24 -15.25
N HIS A 52 -30.42 24.19 -15.84
CA HIS A 52 -31.64 23.52 -15.38
C HIS A 52 -31.28 22.17 -14.74
N LEU A 53 -31.87 21.89 -13.60
CA LEU A 53 -31.68 20.64 -12.86
C LEU A 53 -32.83 19.67 -13.16
N ASP A 54 -32.55 18.38 -13.06
CA ASP A 54 -33.50 17.27 -13.27
C ASP A 54 -34.72 17.28 -12.33
N ASN A 55 -34.64 17.98 -11.20
CA ASN A 55 -35.77 18.22 -10.30
C ASN A 55 -36.66 19.42 -10.71
N GLY A 56 -36.37 20.07 -11.85
CA GLY A 56 -37.11 21.21 -12.38
C GLY A 56 -36.64 22.59 -11.88
N VAL A 57 -35.65 22.65 -11.00
CA VAL A 57 -35.06 23.92 -10.53
C VAL A 57 -34.22 24.55 -11.64
N LYS A 58 -34.41 25.86 -11.84
CA LYS A 58 -33.70 26.65 -12.86
C LYS A 58 -32.85 27.71 -12.19
N ILE A 59 -31.53 27.64 -12.38
CA ILE A 59 -30.57 28.61 -11.88
C ILE A 59 -30.17 29.47 -13.07
N THR A 60 -30.70 30.69 -13.18
CA THR A 60 -30.43 31.57 -14.33
C THR A 60 -30.11 33.00 -13.90
N GLY A 61 -29.52 33.77 -14.80
CA GLY A 61 -29.20 35.18 -14.56
C GLY A 61 -28.09 35.40 -13.53
N GLY A 62 -27.30 34.37 -13.21
CA GLY A 62 -26.20 34.37 -12.23
C GLY A 62 -26.62 34.13 -10.77
N ASP A 63 -27.80 33.54 -10.55
CA ASP A 63 -28.20 33.01 -9.25
C ASP A 63 -27.23 31.93 -8.74
N GLY A 64 -27.07 31.84 -7.42
CA GLY A 64 -26.33 30.75 -6.79
C GLY A 64 -27.21 29.52 -6.59
N VAL A 65 -26.59 28.41 -6.19
CA VAL A 65 -27.30 27.18 -5.79
C VAL A 65 -26.92 26.82 -4.36
N LEU A 66 -27.91 26.44 -3.55
CA LEU A 66 -27.69 25.89 -2.21
C LEU A 66 -28.18 24.44 -2.18
N LEU A 67 -27.33 23.52 -1.75
CA LEU A 67 -27.66 22.10 -1.60
C LEU A 67 -27.92 21.78 -0.13
N VAL A 68 -29.11 21.29 0.18
CA VAL A 68 -29.51 20.96 1.55
C VAL A 68 -30.24 19.62 1.57
N GLY A 69 -29.70 18.63 2.28
CA GLY A 69 -30.34 17.31 2.43
C GLY A 69 -30.54 16.54 1.11
N GLY A 70 -29.76 16.83 0.07
CA GLY A 70 -29.91 16.22 -1.27
C GLY A 70 -30.81 17.00 -2.23
N GLU A 71 -31.42 18.10 -1.79
CA GLU A 71 -32.23 18.98 -2.63
C GLU A 71 -31.46 20.26 -3.00
N ALA A 72 -31.68 20.75 -4.23
CA ALA A 72 -31.06 21.96 -4.74
C ALA A 72 -32.06 23.13 -4.75
N PHE A 73 -31.64 24.28 -4.23
CA PHE A 73 -32.45 25.50 -4.17
C PHE A 73 -31.76 26.65 -4.90
N ALA A 74 -32.53 27.46 -5.61
CA ALA A 74 -32.04 28.72 -6.15
C ALA A 74 -31.75 29.70 -5.01
N TRP A 75 -30.51 30.21 -4.94
CA TRP A 75 -30.04 31.04 -3.84
C TRP A 75 -29.59 32.41 -4.35
N LYS A 76 -30.22 33.47 -3.82
CA LYS A 76 -29.95 34.87 -4.21
C LYS A 76 -29.60 35.71 -2.98
N PRO A 77 -28.40 35.54 -2.40
CA PRO A 77 -27.99 36.21 -1.17
C PRO A 77 -27.98 37.75 -1.28
N TRP A 78 -27.90 38.28 -2.50
CA TRP A 78 -27.93 39.73 -2.78
C TRP A 78 -29.33 40.35 -2.89
N ALA A 79 -30.40 39.56 -2.95
CA ALA A 79 -31.75 40.08 -3.25
C ALA A 79 -32.34 40.98 -2.15
N GLY A 80 -31.76 40.96 -0.94
CA GLY A 80 -32.18 41.78 0.20
C GLY A 80 -31.38 43.08 0.43
N LYS A 81 -30.33 43.35 -0.37
CA LYS A 81 -29.52 44.58 -0.25
C LYS A 81 -29.74 45.51 -1.45
N GLU A 82 -29.92 46.81 -1.19
CA GLU A 82 -30.18 47.82 -2.22
C GLU A 82 -29.07 47.97 -3.30
N GLY A 83 -27.90 47.33 -3.14
CA GLY A 83 -26.76 47.47 -4.05
C GLY A 83 -26.40 46.25 -4.91
N GLY A 84 -27.21 45.18 -4.95
CA GLY A 84 -26.95 44.03 -5.82
C GLY A 84 -25.69 43.22 -5.48
N ARG A 85 -25.20 42.40 -6.44
CA ARG A 85 -24.13 41.38 -6.21
C ARG A 85 -22.82 41.92 -5.67
N ASP A 86 -22.46 43.16 -6.04
CA ASP A 86 -21.17 43.77 -5.68
C ASP A 86 -21.09 44.14 -4.19
N THR A 87 -22.21 44.10 -3.46
CA THR A 87 -22.26 44.39 -2.02
C THR A 87 -21.91 43.20 -1.12
N MET A 88 -21.60 42.05 -1.71
CA MET A 88 -21.22 40.84 -0.97
C MET A 88 -19.72 40.67 -0.83
N VAL A 89 -18.92 41.63 -1.30
CA VAL A 89 -17.47 41.62 -1.13
C VAL A 89 -17.09 42.77 -0.22
N ASN A 90 -16.46 42.46 0.91
CA ASN A 90 -16.05 43.49 1.86
C ASN A 90 -14.81 44.23 1.36
N LYS A 91 -14.40 45.29 2.08
CA LYS A 91 -13.25 46.13 1.71
C LYS A 91 -11.91 45.37 1.63
N LYS A 92 -11.84 44.13 2.11
CA LYS A 92 -10.66 43.25 2.02
C LYS A 92 -10.75 42.24 0.86
N GLY A 93 -11.78 42.32 0.01
CA GLY A 93 -11.97 41.39 -1.10
C GLY A 93 -12.57 40.04 -0.69
N GLN A 94 -13.06 39.91 0.55
CA GLN A 94 -13.65 38.65 1.04
C GLN A 94 -15.15 38.64 0.84
N PHE A 95 -15.69 37.45 0.55
CA PHE A 95 -17.14 37.24 0.43
C PHE A 95 -17.79 37.29 1.82
N GLU A 96 -18.70 38.25 2.03
CA GLU A 96 -19.37 38.50 3.30
C GLU A 96 -20.87 38.72 3.06
N VAL A 97 -21.70 37.83 3.61
CA VAL A 97 -23.16 37.86 3.50
C VAL A 97 -23.78 37.97 4.90
N ASP A 98 -24.96 38.58 4.96
CA ASP A 98 -25.70 38.75 6.23
C ASP A 98 -26.13 37.38 6.80
N GLU A 99 -26.15 37.23 8.12
CA GLU A 99 -26.55 35.99 8.79
C GLU A 99 -27.98 35.56 8.39
N GLN A 100 -28.86 36.50 8.09
CA GLN A 100 -30.23 36.23 7.62
C GLN A 100 -30.29 35.44 6.32
N VAL A 101 -29.24 35.52 5.48
CA VAL A 101 -29.12 34.77 4.22
C VAL A 101 -29.04 33.26 4.46
N TRP A 102 -28.54 32.85 5.63
CA TRP A 102 -28.39 31.45 6.02
C TRP A 102 -29.61 30.92 6.79
N GLY A 103 -30.70 31.70 6.91
CA GLY A 103 -31.87 31.34 7.71
C GLY A 103 -32.48 29.96 7.38
N ILE A 104 -32.32 29.48 6.13
CA ILE A 104 -32.75 28.12 5.73
C ILE A 104 -31.93 27.02 6.41
N LEU A 105 -30.64 27.24 6.68
CA LEU A 105 -29.79 26.29 7.42
C LEU A 105 -30.14 26.28 8.90
N GLY A 106 -30.61 27.41 9.45
CA GLY A 106 -31.17 27.47 10.81
C GLY A 106 -32.48 26.70 10.99
N LEU A 107 -33.20 26.39 9.90
CA LEU A 107 -34.36 25.48 9.92
C LEU A 107 -33.97 23.99 9.87
N VAL A 108 -32.77 23.69 9.37
CA VAL A 108 -32.32 22.33 9.03
C VAL A 108 -31.28 21.81 10.03
N TRP A 109 -30.59 22.68 10.77
CA TRP A 109 -29.59 22.26 11.75
C TRP A 109 -29.40 23.22 12.95
N PRO A 110 -29.21 22.72 14.19
CA PRO A 110 -29.22 21.32 14.60
C PRO A 110 -30.58 20.92 15.19
N ARG A 111 -31.20 19.88 14.64
CA ARG A 111 -31.98 18.95 15.48
C ARG A 111 -31.07 17.78 15.83
N PRO A 112 -30.80 17.61 17.12
CA PRO A 112 -31.07 16.33 17.74
C PRO A 112 -32.06 16.57 18.88
N GLU A 113 -33.23 15.93 18.80
CA GLU A 113 -33.83 15.10 19.88
C GLU A 113 -35.35 14.91 19.72
N PRO A 114 -35.91 13.79 20.24
CA PRO A 114 -37.27 13.34 19.98
C PRO A 114 -38.33 14.27 20.58
N LEU A 115 -39.54 14.25 20.00
CA LEU A 115 -40.74 14.78 20.65
C LEU A 115 -40.84 14.15 22.05
N LEU A 116 -40.94 14.99 23.09
CA LEU A 116 -41.18 14.69 24.52
C LEU A 116 -39.96 14.84 25.47
N ALA A 117 -39.38 16.06 25.56
CA ALA A 117 -38.75 16.60 26.78
C ALA A 117 -38.66 18.14 26.72
N PRO A 118 -38.62 18.87 27.85
CA PRO A 118 -38.93 20.31 27.92
C PRO A 118 -37.74 21.23 27.62
N ARG A 119 -38.04 22.39 27.01
CA ARG A 119 -37.09 23.44 26.56
C ARG A 119 -36.30 24.09 27.71
N PRO A 120 -35.04 24.52 27.50
CA PRO A 120 -34.40 25.53 28.34
C PRO A 120 -34.96 26.92 28.03
N SER A 121 -35.30 27.66 29.08
CA SER A 121 -35.76 29.05 29.02
C SER A 121 -34.64 30.00 28.59
N SER A 122 -34.93 30.92 27.66
CA SER A 122 -34.11 32.12 27.47
C SER A 122 -34.33 33.11 28.62
N ASP A 123 -33.26 33.78 29.06
CA ASP A 123 -33.20 34.65 30.26
C ASP A 123 -34.06 35.93 30.22
N HIS A 124 -34.94 36.10 29.22
CA HIS A 124 -35.75 37.31 29.08
C HIS A 124 -37.24 37.12 28.71
N SER A 125 -37.82 35.91 28.66
CA SER A 125 -39.22 35.77 28.19
C SER A 125 -40.21 34.98 29.05
N SER A 126 -39.86 34.52 30.24
CA SER A 126 -40.74 33.62 31.02
C SER A 126 -42.00 34.26 31.63
N ILE A 127 -42.15 35.59 31.61
CA ILE A 127 -43.29 36.26 32.25
C ILE A 127 -44.41 36.66 31.28
N ARG A 128 -44.17 36.72 29.96
CA ARG A 128 -45.21 37.17 29.00
C ARG A 128 -45.97 36.04 28.28
N ASN A 129 -45.41 34.84 28.18
CA ASN A 129 -46.03 33.77 27.37
C ASN A 129 -47.20 33.06 28.05
N ALA A 130 -47.25 32.96 29.38
CA ALA A 130 -48.37 32.33 30.07
C ALA A 130 -49.63 33.23 30.05
N GLU A 131 -49.45 34.55 30.09
CA GLU A 131 -50.54 35.53 30.03
C GLU A 131 -51.10 35.70 28.60
N GLU A 132 -50.26 35.51 27.57
CA GLU A 132 -50.69 35.51 26.16
C GLU A 132 -51.38 34.20 25.75
N GLU A 133 -50.93 33.04 26.23
CA GLU A 133 -51.57 31.75 25.91
C GLU A 133 -52.94 31.57 26.60
N ASP A 134 -53.12 32.05 27.84
CA ASP A 134 -54.41 31.94 28.57
C ASP A 134 -55.45 32.94 28.04
N ALA A 135 -55.01 34.14 27.59
CA ALA A 135 -55.88 35.12 26.94
C ALA A 135 -56.33 34.69 25.53
N LEU A 136 -55.48 33.94 24.81
CA LEU A 136 -55.80 33.39 23.48
C LEU A 136 -56.77 32.19 23.54
N LEU A 137 -56.82 31.45 24.65
CA LEU A 137 -57.72 30.30 24.81
C LEU A 137 -59.05 30.65 25.49
N THR A 138 -59.15 31.76 26.24
CA THR A 138 -60.36 32.09 27.01
C THR A 138 -61.01 33.44 26.66
N GLY A 139 -60.32 34.34 25.97
CA GLY A 139 -60.89 35.59 25.45
C GLY A 139 -61.12 36.72 26.45
N GLU A 140 -60.73 36.59 27.73
CA GLU A 140 -60.82 37.67 28.72
C GLU A 140 -59.45 38.09 29.29
N ARG A 141 -59.25 39.39 29.52
CA ARG A 141 -58.03 39.94 30.15
C ARG A 141 -58.06 39.72 31.66
N THR A 142 -57.09 38.99 32.19
CA THR A 142 -56.92 38.79 33.64
C THR A 142 -56.01 39.88 34.23
N ASN A 143 -56.57 40.73 35.08
CA ASN A 143 -55.81 41.60 35.98
C ASN A 143 -55.63 40.86 37.32
N ARG A 144 -54.40 40.47 37.70
CA ARG A 144 -54.11 40.05 39.08
C ARG A 144 -52.80 40.62 39.63
N THR A 145 -52.91 41.22 40.82
CA THR A 145 -51.84 41.79 41.64
C THR A 145 -51.03 40.70 42.38
N PRO A 146 -49.74 40.92 42.72
CA PRO A 146 -48.84 39.84 43.11
C PRO A 146 -48.91 39.48 44.61
N GLN A 147 -48.87 38.18 44.93
CA GLN A 147 -48.82 37.66 46.31
C GLN A 147 -47.51 36.86 46.57
N ARG A 148 -47.05 36.93 47.82
CA ARG A 148 -45.70 36.66 48.37
C ARG A 148 -45.08 35.27 48.12
N ARG A 149 -43.76 35.25 47.87
CA ARG A 149 -42.83 34.09 47.82
C ARG A 149 -42.74 33.34 49.17
N GLY A 150 -42.91 32.01 49.16
CA GLY A 150 -42.65 31.13 50.31
C GLY A 150 -42.48 29.65 49.95
N TRP A 151 -41.52 28.99 50.61
CA TRP A 151 -41.19 27.55 50.75
C TRP A 151 -41.16 26.59 49.54
N SER A 152 -41.88 26.78 48.43
CA SER A 152 -41.82 25.84 47.28
C SER A 152 -40.46 25.89 46.56
N PHE A 153 -39.87 27.08 46.48
CA PHE A 153 -38.59 27.32 45.81
C PHE A 153 -37.45 26.41 46.32
N TRP A 154 -37.35 26.21 47.64
CA TRP A 154 -36.27 25.39 48.22
C TRP A 154 -36.47 23.89 47.98
N LYS A 155 -37.71 23.42 47.80
CA LYS A 155 -37.98 22.03 47.39
C LYS A 155 -37.61 21.79 45.93
N GLU A 156 -37.93 22.74 45.06
CA GLU A 156 -37.60 22.67 43.63
C GLU A 156 -36.09 22.70 43.39
N VAL A 157 -35.35 23.54 44.13
CA VAL A 157 -33.87 23.56 44.09
C VAL A 157 -33.26 22.25 44.57
N GLY A 158 -33.80 21.65 45.65
CA GLY A 158 -33.32 20.37 46.16
C GLY A 158 -33.54 19.20 45.19
N LEU A 159 -34.69 19.15 44.53
CA LEU A 159 -35.00 18.16 43.49
C LEU A 159 -34.14 18.34 42.23
N PHE A 160 -33.90 19.59 41.83
CA PHE A 160 -33.03 19.90 40.69
C PHE A 160 -31.58 19.46 40.94
N ALA A 161 -31.03 19.74 42.12
CA ALA A 161 -29.67 19.30 42.48
C ALA A 161 -29.54 17.77 42.51
N TRP A 162 -30.55 17.07 43.04
CA TRP A 162 -30.58 15.60 43.04
C TRP A 162 -30.67 15.01 41.63
N ALA A 163 -31.52 15.58 40.77
CA ALA A 163 -31.64 15.15 39.37
C ALA A 163 -30.31 15.34 38.63
N LEU A 164 -29.64 16.48 38.83
CA LEU A 164 -28.38 16.79 38.16
C LEU A 164 -27.24 15.84 38.56
N ILE A 165 -27.15 15.49 39.85
CA ILE A 165 -26.18 14.50 40.35
C ILE A 165 -26.49 13.09 39.80
N ALA A 166 -27.76 12.70 39.76
CA ALA A 166 -28.17 11.41 39.21
C ALA A 166 -27.87 11.31 37.72
N THR A 167 -28.14 12.36 36.94
CA THR A 167 -27.83 12.42 35.51
C THR A 167 -26.33 12.36 35.25
N ALA A 168 -25.52 13.09 36.03
CA ALA A 168 -24.07 13.02 35.93
C ALA A 168 -23.53 11.60 36.23
N ALA A 169 -24.07 10.93 37.25
CA ALA A 169 -23.70 9.56 37.58
C ALA A 169 -24.06 8.57 36.45
N VAL A 170 -25.23 8.73 35.82
CA VAL A 170 -25.65 7.89 34.68
C VAL A 170 -24.78 8.15 33.45
N ILE A 171 -24.40 9.40 33.17
CA ILE A 171 -23.50 9.73 32.06
C ILE A 171 -22.12 9.12 32.31
N VAL A 172 -21.57 9.24 33.53
CA VAL A 172 -20.28 8.63 33.87
C VAL A 172 -20.35 7.11 33.76
N LEU A 173 -21.42 6.47 34.24
CA LEU A 173 -21.63 5.02 34.09
C LEU A 173 -21.79 4.61 32.62
N ALA A 174 -22.49 5.40 31.80
CA ALA A 174 -22.64 5.14 30.38
C ALA A 174 -21.32 5.29 29.62
N VAL A 175 -20.51 6.30 29.96
CA VAL A 175 -19.17 6.51 29.38
C VAL A 175 -18.21 5.39 29.81
N VAL A 176 -18.24 4.98 31.08
CA VAL A 176 -17.43 3.85 31.57
C VAL A 176 -17.88 2.54 30.91
N TYR A 177 -19.20 2.29 30.82
CA TYR A 177 -19.74 1.13 30.14
C TYR A 177 -19.42 1.11 28.64
N GLN A 178 -19.46 2.26 27.98
CA GLN A 178 -19.10 2.40 26.57
C GLN A 178 -17.59 2.28 26.33
N HIS A 179 -16.77 2.72 27.30
CA HIS A 179 -15.33 2.52 27.29
C HIS A 179 -14.97 1.05 27.50
N GLU A 180 -15.61 0.35 28.45
CA GLU A 180 -15.44 -1.09 28.65
C GLU A 180 -16.00 -1.91 27.47
N SER A 181 -17.11 -1.50 26.86
CA SER A 181 -17.66 -2.20 25.68
C SER A 181 -16.80 -1.99 24.42
N ASN A 182 -16.18 -0.81 24.27
CA ASN A 182 -15.23 -0.56 23.19
C ASN A 182 -13.92 -1.33 23.39
N GLN A 183 -13.43 -1.46 24.64
CA GLN A 183 -12.30 -2.34 24.93
C GLN A 183 -12.61 -3.84 24.80
N ALA A 184 -13.86 -4.25 25.02
CA ALA A 184 -14.29 -5.64 24.81
C ALA A 184 -14.41 -6.00 23.31
N GLY A 185 -14.64 -5.01 22.43
CA GLY A 185 -14.69 -5.19 20.98
C GLY A 185 -13.31 -5.21 20.29
N GLU A 186 -12.29 -4.57 20.86
CA GLU A 186 -10.92 -4.54 20.31
C GLU A 186 -10.06 -5.76 20.69
N ASN A 187 -10.51 -6.60 21.62
CA ASN A 187 -9.70 -7.68 22.21
C ASN A 187 -9.94 -9.09 21.66
N SER A 188 -10.83 -9.29 20.67
CA SER A 188 -10.95 -10.61 20.06
C SER A 188 -9.92 -10.76 18.94
N TRP A 189 -8.90 -11.59 19.15
CA TRP A 189 -8.00 -12.09 18.08
C TRP A 189 -8.72 -13.03 17.10
N GLY A 190 -10.05 -12.92 16.97
CA GLY A 190 -10.89 -13.71 16.09
C GLY A 190 -11.16 -15.12 16.62
N PRO A 191 -11.17 -16.15 15.73
CA PRO A 191 -11.45 -17.53 16.13
C PRO A 191 -10.36 -18.17 16.99
N SER A 192 -9.24 -17.46 17.20
CA SER A 192 -8.10 -17.84 18.01
C SER A 192 -7.89 -16.83 19.14
N GLU A 193 -7.26 -17.25 20.23
CA GLU A 193 -6.76 -16.33 21.25
C GLU A 193 -5.53 -15.57 20.73
N LYS A 194 -5.26 -14.39 21.30
CA LYS A 194 -4.06 -13.62 20.94
C LYS A 194 -2.81 -14.48 21.18
N PRO A 195 -1.90 -14.63 20.21
CA PRO A 195 -0.69 -15.40 20.36
C PRO A 195 0.14 -14.90 21.54
N THR A 196 0.57 -15.81 22.40
CA THR A 196 1.45 -15.52 23.55
C THR A 196 2.65 -16.46 23.55
N GLY A 197 3.72 -16.10 24.26
CA GLY A 197 4.95 -16.91 24.36
C GLY A 197 5.89 -16.82 23.16
N LYS A 198 6.90 -17.70 23.13
CA LYS A 198 7.90 -17.77 22.06
C LYS A 198 7.23 -18.13 20.73
N ARG A 199 7.54 -17.37 19.67
CA ARG A 199 6.99 -17.58 18.33
C ARG A 199 7.86 -16.98 17.24
N ASN A 200 7.72 -17.49 16.02
CA ASN A 200 8.42 -17.02 14.83
C ASN A 200 7.46 -16.27 13.89
N LEU A 201 7.95 -15.24 13.22
CA LEU A 201 7.21 -14.55 12.17
C LEU A 201 8.10 -14.47 10.92
N ILE A 202 7.59 -15.00 9.81
CA ILE A 202 8.23 -14.89 8.51
C ILE A 202 7.35 -14.01 7.64
N PHE A 203 7.92 -12.91 7.15
CA PHE A 203 7.26 -12.03 6.19
C PHE A 203 7.89 -12.21 4.82
N MET A 204 7.09 -12.58 3.83
CA MET A 204 7.57 -12.77 2.46
C MET A 204 7.03 -11.68 1.52
N VAL A 205 7.92 -10.93 0.88
CA VAL A 205 7.55 -9.92 -0.10
C VAL A 205 7.82 -10.47 -1.50
N SER A 206 6.84 -10.30 -2.39
CA SER A 206 6.94 -10.70 -3.80
C SER A 206 6.95 -9.47 -4.69
N ASP A 207 8.04 -8.68 -4.67
CA ASP A 207 8.15 -7.35 -5.30
C ASP A 207 7.59 -7.35 -6.73
N GLY A 208 6.62 -6.47 -7.01
CA GLY A 208 5.99 -6.34 -8.34
C GLY A 208 5.05 -7.48 -8.77
N MET A 209 4.71 -8.43 -7.89
CA MET A 209 3.86 -9.58 -8.23
C MET A 209 2.36 -9.28 -8.10
N GLY A 210 1.72 -8.97 -9.23
CA GLY A 210 0.26 -8.88 -9.33
C GLY A 210 -0.44 -10.23 -9.59
N PRO A 211 -1.79 -10.27 -9.49
CA PRO A 211 -2.59 -11.48 -9.77
C PRO A 211 -2.39 -12.07 -11.17
N THR A 212 -2.10 -11.25 -12.17
CA THR A 212 -1.83 -11.73 -13.54
C THR A 212 -0.52 -12.52 -13.61
N SER A 213 0.50 -12.17 -12.83
CA SER A 213 1.78 -12.90 -12.77
C SER A 213 1.58 -14.36 -12.37
N LEU A 214 0.69 -14.62 -11.40
CA LEU A 214 0.31 -15.98 -10.99
C LEU A 214 -0.43 -16.72 -12.10
N THR A 215 -1.37 -16.05 -12.78
CA THR A 215 -2.16 -16.65 -13.85
C THR A 215 -1.29 -17.06 -15.03
N MET A 216 -0.37 -16.18 -15.45
CA MET A 216 0.61 -16.47 -16.49
C MET A 216 1.52 -17.64 -16.07
N THR A 217 2.00 -17.64 -14.82
CA THR A 217 2.90 -18.67 -14.32
C THR A 217 2.23 -20.04 -14.18
N ARG A 218 0.97 -20.11 -13.73
CA ARG A 218 0.20 -21.36 -13.68
C ARG A 218 0.13 -22.05 -15.04
N GLY A 219 -0.33 -21.33 -16.07
CA GLY A 219 -0.45 -21.96 -17.40
C GLY A 219 0.91 -22.30 -18.01
N PHE A 220 1.97 -21.56 -17.67
CA PHE A 220 3.33 -21.90 -18.06
C PHE A 220 3.80 -23.19 -17.39
N LYS A 221 3.62 -23.33 -16.07
CA LYS A 221 3.95 -24.53 -15.29
C LYS A 221 3.17 -25.75 -15.82
N GLN A 222 1.86 -25.59 -16.02
CA GLN A 222 0.98 -26.64 -16.53
C GLN A 222 1.46 -27.17 -17.90
N LEU A 223 1.76 -26.27 -18.84
CA LEU A 223 2.27 -26.66 -20.15
C LEU A 223 3.63 -27.35 -20.05
N THR A 224 4.58 -26.71 -19.37
CA THR A 224 5.99 -27.16 -19.36
C THR A 224 6.21 -28.47 -18.60
N GLN A 225 5.34 -28.78 -17.64
CA GLN A 225 5.42 -30.00 -16.84
C GLN A 225 4.37 -31.05 -17.23
N GLY A 226 3.51 -30.77 -18.21
CA GLY A 226 2.46 -31.69 -18.66
C GLY A 226 1.39 -31.95 -17.59
N LEU A 227 1.09 -30.95 -16.77
CA LEU A 227 0.14 -31.05 -15.66
C LEU A 227 -1.30 -30.78 -16.13
N ALA A 228 -2.26 -31.21 -15.32
CA ALA A 228 -3.67 -30.96 -15.57
C ALA A 228 -4.03 -29.48 -15.39
N ALA A 229 -5.15 -29.05 -15.98
CA ALA A 229 -5.58 -27.65 -15.96
C ALA A 229 -5.98 -27.14 -14.57
N ASP A 230 -6.28 -28.06 -13.63
CA ASP A 230 -6.59 -27.81 -12.23
C ASP A 230 -5.36 -27.87 -11.31
N ASP A 231 -4.16 -28.14 -11.84
CA ASP A 231 -2.92 -27.98 -11.09
C ASP A 231 -2.65 -26.50 -10.81
N ILE A 232 -2.25 -26.17 -9.59
CA ILE A 232 -2.07 -24.80 -9.11
C ILE A 232 -0.68 -24.60 -8.49
N LEU A 233 -0.32 -23.35 -8.22
CA LEU A 233 0.87 -23.01 -7.45
C LEU A 233 0.64 -23.34 -5.97
N VAL A 234 1.71 -23.46 -5.18
CA VAL A 234 1.58 -23.61 -3.72
C VAL A 234 0.88 -22.38 -3.15
N LEU A 235 1.30 -21.19 -3.58
CA LEU A 235 0.72 -19.89 -3.23
C LEU A 235 -0.81 -19.85 -3.36
N ASP A 236 -1.39 -20.48 -4.39
CA ASP A 236 -2.84 -20.45 -4.65
C ASP A 236 -3.66 -21.08 -3.51
N ASN A 237 -3.08 -22.04 -2.77
CA ASN A 237 -3.73 -22.65 -1.60
C ASN A 237 -3.72 -21.76 -0.36
N HIS A 238 -2.95 -20.67 -0.37
CA HIS A 238 -2.65 -19.85 0.79
C HIS A 238 -3.15 -18.42 0.68
N ILE A 239 -3.91 -18.07 -0.37
CA ILE A 239 -4.52 -16.75 -0.52
C ILE A 239 -5.58 -16.54 0.56
N ILE A 240 -5.47 -15.44 1.31
CA ILE A 240 -6.43 -15.07 2.37
C ILE A 240 -7.13 -13.75 2.10
N GLY A 241 -6.54 -12.88 1.28
CA GLY A 241 -7.04 -11.52 1.06
C GLY A 241 -6.29 -10.78 -0.04
N THR A 242 -6.48 -9.47 -0.11
CA THR A 242 -5.77 -8.55 -1.01
C THR A 242 -5.33 -7.28 -0.29
N SER A 243 -4.28 -6.65 -0.78
CA SER A 243 -3.68 -5.42 -0.27
C SER A 243 -3.78 -4.30 -1.31
N ARG A 244 -4.25 -3.13 -0.87
CA ARG A 244 -4.21 -1.86 -1.60
C ARG A 244 -2.88 -1.17 -1.32
N THR A 245 -2.25 -0.65 -2.37
CA THR A 245 -0.80 -0.38 -2.33
C THR A 245 -0.40 1.09 -2.42
N ARG A 246 -1.32 2.02 -2.70
CA ARG A 246 -1.00 3.46 -2.93
C ARG A 246 -0.05 4.07 -1.87
N SER A 247 0.71 5.08 -2.27
CA SER A 247 1.57 5.87 -1.38
C SER A 247 0.88 7.17 -0.93
N SER A 248 1.54 7.97 -0.09
CA SER A 248 1.04 9.31 0.29
C SER A 248 1.15 10.33 -0.85
N SER A 249 2.05 10.11 -1.80
CA SER A 249 2.34 11.03 -2.90
C SER A 249 1.83 10.59 -4.27
N SER A 250 1.33 9.35 -4.40
CA SER A 250 0.88 8.77 -5.67
C SER A 250 -0.16 7.65 -5.49
N LEU A 251 -1.07 7.53 -6.46
CA LEU A 251 -1.98 6.37 -6.56
C LEU A 251 -1.28 5.08 -6.97
N VAL A 252 -0.05 5.19 -7.50
CA VAL A 252 0.84 4.08 -7.83
C VAL A 252 2.08 4.21 -6.94
N THR A 253 2.23 3.28 -6.01
CA THR A 253 3.38 3.26 -5.08
C THR A 253 4.66 2.82 -5.78
N ASP A 254 5.80 3.13 -5.17
CA ASP A 254 7.03 2.38 -5.40
C ASP A 254 7.31 1.38 -4.26
N SER A 255 8.33 0.55 -4.42
CA SER A 255 8.74 -0.44 -3.42
C SER A 255 9.11 0.19 -2.08
N ALA A 256 9.73 1.38 -2.09
CA ALA A 256 10.14 2.10 -0.87
C ALA A 256 8.93 2.50 -0.01
N ALA A 257 7.94 3.17 -0.61
CA ALA A 257 6.71 3.53 0.09
C ALA A 257 5.86 2.29 0.46
N GLY A 258 5.82 1.28 -0.41
CA GLY A 258 5.11 0.03 -0.17
C GLY A 258 5.68 -0.75 1.01
N ALA A 259 6.99 -0.92 1.04
CA ALA A 259 7.70 -1.59 2.13
C ALA A 259 7.71 -0.77 3.43
N THR A 260 7.78 0.56 3.36
CA THR A 260 7.59 1.44 4.54
C THR A 260 6.22 1.22 5.18
N ALA A 261 5.17 0.98 4.39
CA ALA A 261 3.85 0.66 4.93
C ALA A 261 3.81 -0.69 5.64
N PHE A 262 4.54 -1.70 5.14
CA PHE A 262 4.67 -3.01 5.81
C PHE A 262 5.54 -2.94 7.06
N SER A 263 6.59 -2.14 7.04
CA SER A 263 7.58 -2.10 8.10
C SER A 263 7.15 -1.19 9.24
N CYS A 264 6.64 0.01 8.94
CA CYS A 264 6.23 1.01 9.93
C CYS A 264 4.73 1.03 10.25
N GLY A 265 3.87 0.50 9.37
CA GLY A 265 2.41 0.67 9.50
C GLY A 265 1.89 2.06 9.12
N PHE A 266 2.70 2.86 8.41
CA PHE A 266 2.34 4.22 7.95
C PHE A 266 2.49 4.36 6.43
N LYS A 267 1.64 5.19 5.83
CA LYS A 267 1.84 5.59 4.43
C LYS A 267 3.01 6.56 4.34
N SER A 268 3.81 6.42 3.29
CA SER A 268 4.89 7.34 2.96
C SER A 268 4.93 7.65 1.46
N TYR A 269 5.82 8.55 1.04
CA TYR A 269 6.00 9.00 -0.32
C TYR A 269 6.92 8.08 -1.10
N ASN A 270 6.73 8.05 -2.43
CA ASN A 270 7.56 7.22 -3.28
C ASN A 270 9.05 7.58 -3.13
N GLY A 271 9.88 6.58 -2.89
CA GLY A 271 11.31 6.72 -2.64
C GLY A 271 11.72 6.83 -1.17
N ALA A 272 10.80 6.98 -0.23
CA ALA A 272 11.11 7.05 1.20
C ALA A 272 11.48 5.68 1.78
N ILE A 273 12.58 5.59 2.53
CA ILE A 273 12.95 4.40 3.29
C ILE A 273 12.68 4.67 4.77
N SER A 274 11.57 4.13 5.30
CA SER A 274 11.18 4.27 6.72
C SER A 274 11.15 5.71 7.24
N VAL A 275 10.79 6.64 6.37
CA VAL A 275 10.63 8.07 6.64
C VAL A 275 9.20 8.46 6.33
N LEU A 276 8.59 9.30 7.15
CA LEU A 276 7.23 9.81 6.98
C LEU A 276 7.21 11.08 6.13
N PRO A 277 6.04 11.51 5.62
CA PRO A 277 5.97 12.70 4.77
C PRO A 277 6.42 14.02 5.41
N ASP A 278 6.46 14.09 6.74
CA ASP A 278 6.99 15.21 7.51
C ASP A 278 8.52 15.13 7.75
N HIS A 279 9.20 14.22 7.03
CA HIS A 279 10.63 13.91 7.13
C HIS A 279 11.08 13.32 8.47
N SER A 280 10.15 12.86 9.31
CA SER A 280 10.52 12.14 10.52
C SER A 280 10.73 10.65 10.22
N PRO A 281 11.69 9.98 10.88
CA PRO A 281 11.79 8.53 10.80
C PRO A 281 10.60 7.86 11.49
N CYS A 282 10.15 6.73 10.97
CA CYS A 282 9.21 5.82 11.64
C CYS A 282 9.93 4.54 12.05
N GLY A 283 9.62 4.02 13.24
CA GLY A 283 10.17 2.74 13.70
C GLY A 283 9.58 1.59 12.88
N THR A 284 10.37 0.51 12.71
CA THR A 284 9.97 -0.65 11.93
C THR A 284 9.66 -1.86 12.81
N VAL A 285 8.91 -2.81 12.26
CA VAL A 285 8.63 -4.11 12.89
C VAL A 285 9.92 -4.91 13.18
N LEU A 286 10.93 -4.83 12.32
CA LEU A 286 12.20 -5.54 12.51
C LEU A 286 13.00 -4.91 13.65
N GLU A 287 13.08 -3.58 13.71
CA GLU A 287 13.75 -2.88 14.81
C GLU A 287 13.07 -3.15 16.14
N ALA A 288 11.73 -3.09 16.18
CA ALA A 288 10.96 -3.41 17.36
C ALA A 288 11.16 -4.86 17.80
N ALA A 289 11.24 -5.80 16.84
CA ALA A 289 11.56 -7.21 17.10
C ALA A 289 12.97 -7.35 17.72
N ALA A 290 13.98 -6.71 17.13
CA ALA A 290 15.35 -6.73 17.64
C ALA A 290 15.45 -6.18 19.07
N LEU A 291 14.83 -5.03 19.33
CA LEU A 291 14.79 -4.41 20.66
C LEU A 291 14.01 -5.24 21.68
N ALA A 292 13.02 -6.02 21.24
CA ALA A 292 12.27 -6.97 22.07
C ALA A 292 13.01 -8.31 22.28
N GLY A 293 14.21 -8.48 21.71
CA GLY A 293 15.06 -9.66 21.88
C GLY A 293 14.83 -10.79 20.87
N TYR A 294 14.02 -10.57 19.83
CA TYR A 294 13.93 -11.51 18.71
C TYR A 294 15.21 -11.47 17.87
N LYS A 295 15.58 -12.61 17.29
CA LYS A 295 16.56 -12.62 16.21
C LYS A 295 15.94 -12.09 14.92
N THR A 296 16.72 -11.36 14.13
CA THR A 296 16.22 -10.70 12.92
C THR A 296 17.03 -11.08 11.69
N GLY A 297 16.36 -11.22 10.55
CA GLY A 297 17.03 -11.54 9.29
C GLY A 297 16.39 -10.93 8.06
N LEU A 298 17.23 -10.71 7.04
CA LEU A 298 16.88 -10.24 5.71
C LEU A 298 17.47 -11.22 4.67
N VAL A 299 16.62 -11.69 3.76
CA VAL A 299 17.01 -12.58 2.66
C VAL A 299 16.40 -12.08 1.35
N VAL A 300 17.24 -11.70 0.38
CA VAL A 300 16.79 -11.12 -0.89
C VAL A 300 17.58 -11.67 -2.08
N THR A 301 17.05 -11.55 -3.30
CA THR A 301 17.80 -11.85 -4.53
C THR A 301 18.35 -10.59 -5.22
N THR A 302 17.95 -9.40 -4.79
CA THR A 302 18.54 -8.11 -5.21
C THR A 302 19.73 -7.72 -4.32
N ARG A 303 20.21 -6.49 -4.48
CA ARG A 303 21.04 -5.80 -3.49
C ARG A 303 20.32 -5.78 -2.14
N ILE A 304 21.02 -6.09 -1.06
CA ILE A 304 20.45 -5.94 0.29
C ILE A 304 20.06 -4.49 0.61
N THR A 305 20.71 -3.53 -0.05
CA THR A 305 20.43 -2.10 0.05
C THR A 305 19.25 -1.62 -0.79
N ASP A 306 18.59 -2.50 -1.56
CA ASP A 306 17.38 -2.13 -2.30
C ASP A 306 16.22 -1.80 -1.36
N ALA A 307 15.18 -1.16 -1.88
CA ALA A 307 14.21 -0.47 -1.04
C ALA A 307 13.45 -1.39 -0.08
N THR A 308 13.03 -2.57 -0.51
CA THR A 308 12.26 -3.49 0.33
C THR A 308 13.01 -3.93 1.59
N PRO A 309 14.21 -4.55 1.53
CA PRO A 309 15.00 -4.85 2.72
C PRO A 309 15.40 -3.61 3.51
N ALA A 310 15.78 -2.52 2.83
CA ALA A 310 16.18 -1.28 3.49
C ALA A 310 15.08 -0.71 4.40
N CYS A 311 13.81 -0.76 3.98
CA CYS A 311 12.67 -0.29 4.77
C CYS A 311 12.45 -1.08 6.07
N PHE A 312 13.09 -2.23 6.29
CA PHE A 312 13.02 -2.91 7.58
C PHE A 312 14.17 -2.54 8.51
N ALA A 313 15.31 -2.07 8.01
CA ALA A 313 16.53 -1.95 8.79
C ALA A 313 17.24 -0.58 8.73
N SER A 314 16.74 0.35 7.93
CA SER A 314 17.37 1.65 7.69
C SER A 314 16.33 2.78 7.57
N HIS A 315 16.82 4.02 7.66
CA HIS A 315 16.05 5.23 7.36
C HIS A 315 16.85 6.18 6.48
N VAL A 316 16.30 6.49 5.31
CA VAL A 316 16.84 7.52 4.41
C VAL A 316 15.73 8.25 3.65
N ASN A 317 15.96 9.52 3.34
CA ASN A 317 15.00 10.38 2.62
C ASN A 317 14.73 9.87 1.19
N LEU A 318 15.71 9.24 0.55
CA LEU A 318 15.59 8.71 -0.81
C LEU A 318 16.28 7.36 -0.91
N ARG A 319 15.59 6.38 -1.52
CA ARG A 319 16.07 5.00 -1.74
C ARG A 319 17.40 4.90 -2.47
N GLN A 320 17.78 5.94 -3.21
CA GLN A 320 19.06 6.02 -3.90
C GLN A 320 20.28 6.14 -2.97
N TYR A 321 20.09 6.41 -1.68
CA TYR A 321 21.17 6.48 -0.69
C TYR A 321 21.61 5.08 -0.20
N GLU A 322 21.82 4.14 -1.14
CA GLU A 322 22.20 2.74 -0.88
C GLU A 322 23.49 2.62 -0.06
N ASP A 323 24.48 3.51 -0.26
CA ASP A 323 25.72 3.53 0.53
C ASP A 323 25.46 3.80 2.02
N ARG A 324 24.45 4.63 2.34
CA ARG A 324 24.04 4.97 3.71
C ARG A 324 23.14 3.91 4.31
N ILE A 325 22.33 3.25 3.49
CA ILE A 325 21.57 2.06 3.89
C ILE A 325 22.54 0.96 4.32
N ALA A 326 23.59 0.69 3.53
CA ALA A 326 24.61 -0.31 3.86
C ALA A 326 25.30 -0.04 5.22
N GLU A 327 25.59 1.22 5.53
CA GLU A 327 26.15 1.64 6.82
C GLU A 327 25.22 1.31 7.99
N GLN A 328 23.93 1.61 7.83
CA GLN A 328 22.91 1.35 8.84
C GLN A 328 22.72 -0.15 9.08
N GLU A 329 22.63 -0.96 8.02
CA GLU A 329 22.45 -2.42 8.10
C GLU A 329 23.55 -3.14 8.90
N ILE A 330 24.80 -2.65 8.83
CA ILE A 330 25.92 -3.22 9.60
C ILE A 330 26.00 -2.70 11.05
N GLY A 331 25.01 -1.91 11.49
CA GLY A 331 24.92 -1.38 12.84
C GLY A 331 25.62 -0.03 13.05
N GLU A 332 25.75 0.80 12.01
CA GLU A 332 25.88 2.26 12.16
C GLU A 332 24.51 2.97 12.19
N HIS A 333 23.47 2.19 12.42
CA HIS A 333 22.11 2.62 12.66
C HIS A 333 21.96 3.32 14.05
N PRO A 334 21.09 4.33 14.21
CA PRO A 334 20.90 5.05 15.49
C PRO A 334 20.52 4.16 16.69
N LEU A 335 19.89 3.01 16.44
CA LEU A 335 19.52 2.02 17.46
C LEU A 335 20.63 0.97 17.70
N GLY A 336 21.79 1.10 17.06
CA GLY A 336 22.82 0.07 17.00
C GLY A 336 22.43 -1.05 16.02
N ARG A 337 23.00 -2.25 16.19
CA ARG A 337 22.72 -3.38 15.29
C ARG A 337 21.30 -3.90 15.51
N VAL A 338 20.46 -3.83 14.47
CA VAL A 338 19.08 -4.33 14.46
C VAL A 338 18.89 -5.56 13.58
N VAL A 339 19.86 -5.92 12.73
CA VAL A 339 19.84 -7.13 11.89
C VAL A 339 20.91 -8.13 12.35
N ASP A 340 20.54 -9.38 12.60
CA ASP A 340 21.50 -10.45 12.92
C ASP A 340 21.98 -11.20 11.67
N LEU A 341 21.09 -11.42 10.70
CA LEU A 341 21.37 -12.21 9.49
C LEU A 341 21.04 -11.42 8.22
N ILE A 342 22.02 -11.28 7.32
CA ILE A 342 21.85 -10.67 6.01
C ILE A 342 22.32 -11.67 4.95
N LEU A 343 21.46 -12.04 4.00
CA LEU A 343 21.83 -12.83 2.82
C LEU A 343 21.24 -12.18 1.56
N GLY A 344 22.10 -11.73 0.65
CA GLY A 344 21.65 -11.14 -0.61
C GLY A 344 22.80 -10.74 -1.51
N GLY A 345 22.50 -9.95 -2.55
CA GLY A 345 23.49 -9.32 -3.40
C GLY A 345 23.95 -7.96 -2.87
N GLY A 346 24.56 -7.16 -3.75
CA GLY A 346 24.88 -5.75 -3.47
C GLY A 346 26.21 -5.51 -2.79
N ARG A 347 27.16 -6.45 -2.90
CA ARG A 347 28.53 -6.28 -2.37
C ARG A 347 29.18 -4.95 -2.76
N CYS A 348 28.83 -4.41 -3.92
CA CYS A 348 29.41 -3.16 -4.41
C CYS A 348 29.20 -1.96 -3.47
N HIS A 349 28.11 -1.90 -2.69
CA HIS A 349 27.85 -0.81 -1.73
C HIS A 349 28.63 -0.95 -0.40
N PHE A 350 29.36 -2.05 -0.23
CA PHE A 350 30.12 -2.36 0.99
C PHE A 350 31.63 -2.29 0.79
N LEU A 351 32.10 -2.17 -0.46
CA LEU A 351 33.51 -2.10 -0.82
C LEU A 351 33.93 -0.64 -1.03
N PRO A 352 35.15 -0.24 -0.64
CA PRO A 352 35.63 1.13 -0.86
C PRO A 352 35.78 1.42 -2.35
N ASN A 353 35.67 2.69 -2.76
CA ASN A 353 35.77 3.13 -4.17
C ASN A 353 37.11 2.78 -4.84
N THR A 354 38.14 2.45 -4.06
CA THR A 354 39.44 1.96 -4.55
C THR A 354 39.40 0.50 -5.01
N THR A 355 38.35 -0.24 -4.68
CA THR A 355 38.19 -1.66 -5.02
C THR A 355 37.36 -1.83 -6.30
N SER A 356 37.86 -2.66 -7.21
CA SER A 356 37.15 -2.99 -8.46
C SER A 356 35.77 -3.59 -8.15
N GLY A 357 34.73 -3.11 -8.84
CA GLY A 357 33.36 -3.56 -8.63
C GLY A 357 32.65 -2.86 -7.47
N SER A 358 33.26 -1.86 -6.82
CA SER A 358 32.57 -0.98 -5.87
C SER A 358 31.57 -0.06 -6.56
N CYS A 359 30.46 0.21 -5.89
CA CYS A 359 29.48 1.24 -6.22
C CYS A 359 29.62 2.49 -5.33
N ARG A 360 30.45 2.42 -4.28
CA ARG A 360 30.56 3.50 -3.29
C ARG A 360 31.21 4.74 -3.87
N GLY A 361 30.76 5.91 -3.42
CA GLY A 361 31.41 7.19 -3.72
C GLY A 361 32.66 7.47 -2.89
N ASP A 362 32.82 6.79 -1.75
CA ASP A 362 33.86 7.04 -0.75
C ASP A 362 34.83 5.85 -0.58
N ASP A 363 35.85 6.03 0.25
CA ASP A 363 36.90 5.03 0.53
C ASP A 363 36.58 4.13 1.75
N ARG A 364 35.33 4.08 2.21
CA ARG A 364 34.94 3.27 3.37
C ARG A 364 34.84 1.78 3.01
N ASP A 365 35.54 0.93 3.75
CA ASP A 365 35.39 -0.53 3.68
C ASP A 365 34.41 -1.02 4.75
N LEU A 366 33.13 -1.12 4.35
CA LEU A 366 32.07 -1.57 5.26
C LEU A 366 32.19 -3.05 5.60
N VAL A 367 32.83 -3.86 4.76
CA VAL A 367 33.11 -5.27 5.09
C VAL A 367 34.10 -5.37 6.25
N ALA A 368 35.16 -4.56 6.22
CA ALA A 368 36.11 -4.48 7.33
C ALA A 368 35.43 -3.98 8.61
N ILE A 369 34.63 -2.91 8.52
CA ILE A 369 33.88 -2.35 9.66
C ILE A 369 32.88 -3.37 10.21
N ALA A 370 32.16 -4.11 9.36
CA ALA A 370 31.24 -5.16 9.79
C ALA A 370 31.97 -6.26 10.57
N LYS A 371 33.14 -6.71 10.10
CA LYS A 371 33.98 -7.68 10.82
C LYS A 371 34.44 -7.15 12.17
N GLU A 372 34.82 -5.88 12.27
CA GLU A 372 35.16 -5.23 13.55
C GLU A 372 33.95 -5.19 14.51
N LYS A 373 32.73 -5.04 13.97
CA LYS A 373 31.46 -5.13 14.72
C LYS A 373 31.02 -6.57 15.01
N GLY A 374 31.84 -7.56 14.65
CA GLY A 374 31.64 -8.98 14.97
C GLY A 374 30.84 -9.76 13.93
N PHE A 375 30.62 -9.23 12.73
CA PHE A 375 30.00 -9.99 11.65
C PHE A 375 30.93 -11.07 11.10
N SER A 376 30.40 -12.28 11.01
CA SER A 376 30.89 -13.27 10.06
C SER A 376 30.59 -12.79 8.64
N TYR A 377 31.51 -13.02 7.71
CA TYR A 377 31.36 -12.54 6.33
C TYR A 377 31.56 -13.66 5.32
N ILE A 378 30.64 -13.78 4.37
CA ILE A 378 30.75 -14.64 3.19
C ILE A 378 30.33 -13.87 1.95
N ASP A 379 30.91 -14.18 0.80
CA ASP A 379 30.66 -13.41 -0.41
C ASP A 379 30.67 -14.20 -1.72
N ASP A 380 30.62 -15.53 -1.60
CA ASP A 380 30.57 -16.46 -2.72
C ASP A 380 29.83 -17.76 -2.37
N ARG A 381 29.67 -18.63 -3.39
CA ARG A 381 29.06 -19.95 -3.23
C ARG A 381 29.81 -20.85 -2.26
N ALA A 382 31.14 -20.77 -2.21
CA ALA A 382 31.94 -21.62 -1.34
C ALA A 382 31.69 -21.28 0.13
N GLY A 383 31.67 -19.99 0.48
CA GLY A 383 31.32 -19.48 1.80
C GLY A 383 29.88 -19.83 2.18
N PHE A 384 28.93 -19.71 1.24
CA PHE A 384 27.55 -20.15 1.47
C PHE A 384 27.46 -21.64 1.80
N ASN A 385 28.13 -22.49 1.02
CA ASN A 385 28.15 -23.94 1.26
C ASN A 385 28.83 -24.30 2.59
N ALA A 386 29.83 -23.52 3.02
CA ALA A 386 30.51 -23.70 4.29
C ALA A 386 29.61 -23.43 5.51
N LEU A 387 28.46 -22.76 5.34
CA LEU A 387 27.45 -22.67 6.41
C LEU A 387 26.82 -24.04 6.75
N ASN A 388 27.02 -25.06 5.91
CA ASN A 388 26.53 -26.43 6.10
C ASN A 388 25.02 -26.48 6.36
N ASN A 389 24.24 -25.87 5.45
CA ASN A 389 22.80 -25.66 5.59
C ASN A 389 22.41 -24.93 6.90
N GLY A 390 23.25 -23.99 7.33
CA GLY A 390 23.01 -23.13 8.51
C GLY A 390 23.64 -23.62 9.81
N LYS A 391 24.09 -24.88 9.90
CA LYS A 391 24.60 -25.49 11.15
C LYS A 391 25.94 -24.91 11.64
N GLU A 392 26.74 -24.38 10.71
CA GLU A 392 28.07 -23.84 11.00
C GLU A 392 28.10 -22.30 10.93
N ALA A 393 26.93 -21.68 10.80
CA ALA A 393 26.82 -20.24 10.76
C ALA A 393 27.10 -19.60 12.14
N GLN A 394 27.73 -18.44 12.13
CA GLN A 394 27.99 -17.63 13.31
C GLN A 394 27.32 -16.28 13.15
N LEU A 395 26.34 -15.98 14.01
CA LEU A 395 25.67 -14.68 14.03
C LEU A 395 26.47 -13.65 14.83
N PRO A 396 26.45 -12.37 14.42
CA PRO A 396 25.76 -11.86 13.24
C PRO A 396 26.48 -12.25 11.92
N LEU A 397 25.74 -12.47 10.84
CA LEU A 397 26.25 -12.95 9.56
C LEU A 397 25.88 -11.98 8.43
N LEU A 398 26.88 -11.56 7.67
CA LEU A 398 26.77 -10.73 6.46
C LEU A 398 27.17 -11.57 5.24
N GLY A 399 26.19 -12.01 4.47
CA GLY A 399 26.37 -12.75 3.23
C GLY A 399 26.07 -11.89 2.00
N LEU A 400 27.10 -11.45 1.28
CA LEU A 400 27.00 -10.62 0.08
C LEU A 400 27.40 -11.42 -1.16
N LEU A 401 26.46 -12.21 -1.66
CA LEU A 401 26.66 -13.35 -2.57
C LEU A 401 26.71 -12.95 -4.05
N ALA A 402 26.52 -11.68 -4.37
CA ALA A 402 26.65 -11.11 -5.70
C ALA A 402 27.17 -9.66 -5.64
N GLU A 403 27.83 -9.20 -6.71
CA GLU A 403 28.31 -7.81 -6.80
C GLU A 403 27.15 -6.80 -6.72
N LYS A 404 26.09 -7.06 -7.51
CA LYS A 404 24.80 -6.35 -7.50
C LYS A 404 23.72 -7.38 -7.21
N ASP A 405 22.63 -7.39 -7.96
CA ASP A 405 21.59 -8.41 -7.85
C ASP A 405 22.09 -9.80 -8.27
N ILE A 406 21.54 -10.83 -7.64
CA ILE A 406 21.63 -12.21 -8.15
C ILE A 406 20.90 -12.25 -9.50
N PRO A 407 21.44 -12.95 -10.53
CA PRO A 407 20.79 -13.04 -11.84
C PRO A 407 19.37 -13.59 -11.75
N PHE A 408 18.52 -13.26 -12.74
CA PHE A 408 17.19 -13.85 -12.85
C PHE A 408 17.26 -15.39 -12.83
N GLU A 409 16.27 -16.05 -12.26
CA GLU A 409 16.18 -17.52 -12.11
C GLU A 409 16.39 -18.25 -13.43
N ILE A 410 15.89 -17.69 -14.54
CA ILE A 410 16.11 -18.25 -15.88
C ILE A 410 17.60 -18.39 -16.25
N ASP A 411 18.43 -17.45 -15.79
CA ASP A 411 19.86 -17.42 -16.02
C ASP A 411 20.62 -18.11 -14.86
N ARG A 412 20.23 -17.81 -13.61
CA ARG A 412 20.84 -18.33 -12.37
C ARG A 412 20.82 -19.84 -12.29
N ARG A 413 19.77 -20.52 -12.78
CA ARG A 413 19.69 -22.00 -12.82
C ARG A 413 20.79 -22.68 -13.64
N THR A 414 21.55 -21.93 -14.43
CA THR A 414 22.75 -22.42 -15.16
C THR A 414 24.05 -22.08 -14.43
N GLN A 415 23.95 -21.53 -13.22
CA GLN A 415 25.02 -20.97 -12.40
C GLN A 415 24.84 -21.37 -10.92
N ASP A 416 24.31 -22.57 -10.66
CA ASP A 416 24.10 -23.10 -9.30
C ASP A 416 25.42 -23.28 -8.51
N ASP A 417 26.55 -23.32 -9.22
CA ASP A 417 27.91 -23.33 -8.66
C ASP A 417 28.43 -21.92 -8.31
N VAL A 418 27.71 -20.87 -8.68
CA VAL A 418 28.08 -19.47 -8.46
C VAL A 418 27.12 -18.78 -7.49
N TYR A 419 25.80 -18.98 -7.65
CA TYR A 419 24.78 -18.28 -6.87
C TYR A 419 23.80 -19.26 -6.23
N PRO A 420 23.53 -19.16 -4.91
CA PRO A 420 22.41 -19.87 -4.31
C PRO A 420 21.08 -19.32 -4.81
N SER A 421 20.08 -20.20 -4.88
CA SER A 421 18.68 -19.84 -5.11
C SER A 421 18.05 -19.18 -3.88
N LEU A 422 16.93 -18.48 -4.09
CA LEU A 422 16.11 -17.94 -3.00
C LEU A 422 15.67 -19.04 -2.02
N GLU A 423 15.34 -20.23 -2.53
CA GLU A 423 14.97 -21.39 -1.71
C GLU A 423 16.12 -21.82 -0.79
N GLU A 424 17.33 -21.97 -1.33
CA GLU A 424 18.51 -22.35 -0.54
C GLU A 424 18.83 -21.31 0.54
N MET A 425 18.77 -20.03 0.20
CA MET A 425 18.99 -18.94 1.16
C MET A 425 17.91 -18.92 2.25
N ALA A 426 16.63 -19.08 1.89
CA ALA A 426 15.53 -19.14 2.83
C ALA A 426 15.67 -20.31 3.81
N ARG A 427 15.91 -21.53 3.32
CA ARG A 427 16.11 -22.72 4.16
C ARG A 427 17.29 -22.54 5.12
N THR A 428 18.39 -22.00 4.61
CA THR A 428 19.59 -21.72 5.40
C THR A 428 19.30 -20.69 6.49
N ALA A 429 18.63 -19.58 6.16
CA ALA A 429 18.28 -18.54 7.11
C ALA A 429 17.36 -19.03 8.23
N LEU A 430 16.29 -19.77 7.87
CA LEU A 430 15.37 -20.37 8.83
C LEU A 430 16.11 -21.30 9.80
N LYS A 431 17.04 -22.12 9.28
CA LYS A 431 17.83 -23.03 10.10
C LYS A 431 18.76 -22.28 11.07
N ILE A 432 19.47 -21.27 10.59
CA ILE A 432 20.36 -20.42 11.40
C ILE A 432 19.58 -19.76 12.54
N LEU A 433 18.45 -19.10 12.22
CA LEU A 433 17.65 -18.36 13.19
C LEU A 433 16.95 -19.29 14.19
N SER A 434 16.46 -20.45 13.74
CA SER A 434 15.89 -21.48 14.62
C SER A 434 16.90 -22.00 15.63
N GLU A 435 18.13 -22.32 15.19
CA GLU A 435 19.20 -22.77 16.10
C GLU A 435 19.64 -21.65 17.05
N ALA A 436 19.81 -20.43 16.54
CA ALA A 436 20.22 -19.27 17.34
C ALA A 436 19.19 -18.88 18.42
N THR A 437 17.93 -19.26 18.24
CA THR A 437 16.86 -18.96 19.18
C THR A 437 16.48 -20.16 20.06
N ALA A 438 17.12 -21.33 19.91
CA ALA A 438 16.73 -22.56 20.61
C ALA A 438 16.60 -22.37 22.14
N ASP A 439 17.59 -21.71 22.76
CA ASP A 439 17.64 -21.45 24.21
C ASP A 439 17.11 -20.07 24.62
N SER A 440 16.44 -19.35 23.70
CA SER A 440 15.83 -18.04 23.94
C SER A 440 14.33 -18.17 24.28
N ASP A 441 13.81 -17.20 25.05
CA ASP A 441 12.38 -16.99 25.27
C ASP A 441 11.68 -16.28 24.09
N LYS A 442 12.47 -15.73 23.16
CA LYS A 442 12.04 -15.14 21.89
C LYS A 442 12.42 -16.01 20.71
N GLY A 443 11.58 -15.95 19.67
CA GLY A 443 11.87 -16.57 18.37
C GLY A 443 12.59 -15.59 17.45
N PHE A 444 12.23 -15.60 16.18
CA PHE A 444 12.80 -14.68 15.19
C PHE A 444 11.74 -13.98 14.32
N PHE A 445 12.15 -12.84 13.75
CA PHE A 445 11.50 -12.17 12.63
C PHE A 445 12.41 -12.30 11.39
N LEU A 446 11.87 -12.81 10.29
CA LEU A 446 12.62 -12.98 9.05
C LEU A 446 11.83 -12.36 7.89
N MET A 447 12.45 -11.44 7.16
CA MET A 447 11.93 -10.94 5.89
C MET A 447 12.63 -11.66 4.73
N ILE A 448 11.86 -12.22 3.80
CA ILE A 448 12.33 -12.89 2.59
C ILE A 448 11.70 -12.21 1.38
N GLU A 449 12.50 -11.90 0.36
CA GLU A 449 12.00 -11.22 -0.83
C GLU A 449 12.22 -12.03 -2.12
N GLY A 450 11.14 -12.23 -2.88
CA GLY A 450 11.18 -12.59 -4.30
C GLY A 450 11.45 -11.35 -5.16
N SER A 451 12.65 -10.79 -5.03
CA SER A 451 12.96 -9.41 -5.41
C SER A 451 12.92 -9.12 -6.92
N ARG A 452 13.19 -10.12 -7.76
CA ARG A 452 13.41 -9.92 -9.19
C ARG A 452 12.13 -10.03 -10.03
N ILE A 453 10.97 -10.32 -9.43
CA ILE A 453 9.68 -10.36 -10.17
C ILE A 453 9.35 -8.96 -10.74
N ASP A 454 9.58 -7.92 -9.95
CA ASP A 454 9.47 -6.52 -10.34
C ASP A 454 10.40 -6.14 -11.48
N HIS A 455 11.69 -6.46 -11.36
CA HIS A 455 12.67 -6.16 -12.40
C HIS A 455 12.34 -6.84 -13.74
N ALA A 456 11.75 -8.05 -13.71
CA ALA A 456 11.24 -8.71 -14.90
C ALA A 456 10.01 -7.97 -15.48
N GLY A 457 9.14 -7.45 -14.61
CA GLY A 457 8.02 -6.58 -14.97
C GLY A 457 8.48 -5.26 -15.61
N HIS A 458 9.42 -4.53 -15.01
CA HIS A 458 10.02 -3.33 -15.61
C HIS A 458 10.69 -3.61 -16.95
N GLY A 459 11.31 -4.79 -17.06
CA GLY A 459 11.88 -5.29 -18.32
C GLY A 459 10.85 -5.68 -19.37
N ASN A 460 9.56 -5.80 -19.02
CA ASN A 460 8.52 -6.42 -19.82
C ASN A 460 8.93 -7.82 -20.33
N ASP A 461 9.68 -8.56 -19.52
CA ASP A 461 10.28 -9.86 -19.86
C ASP A 461 9.45 -11.01 -19.23
N PRO A 462 8.45 -11.55 -19.96
CA PRO A 462 7.61 -12.61 -19.43
C PRO A 462 8.37 -13.93 -19.24
N ALA A 463 9.50 -14.15 -19.92
CA ALA A 463 10.27 -15.38 -19.77
C ALA A 463 11.05 -15.41 -18.46
N ALA A 464 11.60 -14.26 -18.04
CA ALA A 464 12.14 -14.08 -16.70
C ALA A 464 11.01 -14.14 -15.65
N GLN A 465 9.93 -13.40 -15.86
CA GLN A 465 8.89 -13.21 -14.83
C GLN A 465 8.24 -14.53 -14.38
N VAL A 466 7.86 -15.43 -15.29
CA VAL A 466 7.27 -16.74 -14.89
C VAL A 466 8.24 -17.60 -14.08
N ARG A 467 9.55 -17.47 -14.30
CA ARG A 467 10.56 -18.25 -13.58
C ARG A 467 10.88 -17.64 -12.22
N GLU A 468 10.84 -16.31 -12.09
CA GLU A 468 10.90 -15.63 -10.78
C GLU A 468 9.73 -16.00 -9.88
N VAL A 469 8.49 -16.00 -10.42
CA VAL A 469 7.30 -16.42 -9.65
C VAL A 469 7.42 -17.88 -9.20
N LEU A 470 7.96 -18.77 -10.06
CA LEU A 470 8.22 -20.17 -9.67
C LEU A 470 9.32 -20.29 -8.60
N ALA A 471 10.36 -19.45 -8.64
CA ALA A 471 11.39 -19.43 -7.60
C ALA A 471 10.81 -18.98 -6.25
N TYR A 472 9.95 -17.96 -6.27
CA TYR A 472 9.24 -17.49 -5.08
C TYR A 472 8.25 -18.53 -4.54
N ASP A 473 7.49 -19.23 -5.41
CA ASP A 473 6.58 -20.32 -5.01
C ASP A 473 7.33 -21.47 -4.31
N LYS A 474 8.53 -21.83 -4.79
CA LYS A 474 9.40 -22.81 -4.14
C LYS A 474 9.92 -22.34 -2.77
N ALA A 475 10.36 -21.09 -2.68
CA ALA A 475 10.80 -20.52 -1.41
C ALA A 475 9.65 -20.46 -0.39
N PHE A 476 8.44 -20.10 -0.84
CA PHE A 476 7.23 -20.13 -0.02
C PHE A 476 6.95 -21.53 0.51
N ALA A 477 6.99 -22.55 -0.36
CA ALA A 477 6.85 -23.94 0.04
C ALA A 477 7.91 -24.37 1.06
N ALA A 478 9.17 -23.96 0.89
CA ALA A 478 10.24 -24.26 1.84
C ALA A 478 10.00 -23.66 3.24
N VAL A 479 9.40 -22.46 3.33
CA VAL A 479 9.02 -21.87 4.62
C VAL A 479 7.85 -22.62 5.24
N LEU A 480 6.84 -23.03 4.45
CA LEU A 480 5.74 -23.87 4.94
C LEU A 480 6.26 -25.17 5.53
N GLU A 481 7.14 -25.88 4.81
CA GLU A 481 7.78 -27.12 5.28
C GLU A 481 8.53 -26.91 6.59
N PHE A 482 9.22 -25.78 6.74
CA PHE A 482 9.88 -25.43 8.00
C PHE A 482 8.88 -25.23 9.13
N LEU A 483 7.81 -24.46 8.90
CA LEU A 483 6.78 -24.19 9.92
C LEU A 483 6.02 -25.45 10.36
N GLU A 484 5.84 -26.42 9.45
CA GLU A 484 5.24 -27.72 9.78
C GLU A 484 6.15 -28.60 10.65
N GLN A 485 7.47 -28.43 10.54
CA GLN A 485 8.48 -29.23 11.24
C GLN A 485 9.00 -28.57 12.52
N ASP A 486 8.92 -27.24 12.62
CA ASP A 486 9.40 -26.50 13.78
C ASP A 486 8.48 -26.69 14.99
N SER A 487 9.08 -26.82 16.16
CA SER A 487 8.35 -26.94 17.43
C SER A 487 7.92 -25.59 17.99
N THR A 488 8.56 -24.51 17.53
CA THR A 488 8.19 -23.14 17.90
C THR A 488 7.00 -22.69 17.05
N PRO A 489 5.88 -22.24 17.64
CA PRO A 489 4.76 -21.71 16.87
C PRO A 489 5.21 -20.58 15.95
N GLY A 490 4.69 -20.53 14.72
CA GLY A 490 5.00 -19.43 13.82
C GLY A 490 3.99 -19.26 12.72
N VAL A 491 4.00 -18.09 12.10
CA VAL A 491 3.18 -17.76 10.95
C VAL A 491 4.06 -17.22 9.83
N LEU A 492 3.73 -17.61 8.60
CA LEU A 492 4.16 -16.93 7.41
C LEU A 492 3.04 -16.01 6.98
N VAL A 493 3.36 -14.75 6.67
CA VAL A 493 2.51 -13.84 5.91
C VAL A 493 3.28 -13.41 4.67
N GLY A 494 2.63 -13.41 3.51
CA GLY A 494 3.24 -12.93 2.28
C GLY A 494 2.34 -11.96 1.53
N THR A 495 2.92 -10.97 0.86
CA THR A 495 2.19 -10.08 -0.05
C THR A 495 3.14 -9.43 -1.06
N SER A 496 2.64 -8.53 -1.90
CA SER A 496 3.46 -7.70 -2.78
C SER A 496 3.36 -6.25 -2.35
N ASP A 497 4.40 -5.46 -2.60
CA ASP A 497 4.38 -4.00 -2.48
C ASP A 497 3.56 -3.33 -3.60
N HIS A 498 3.58 -3.88 -4.81
CA HIS A 498 2.79 -3.44 -5.98
C HIS A 498 2.70 -4.51 -7.07
N GLU A 499 2.03 -4.18 -8.18
CA GLU A 499 2.16 -4.90 -9.45
C GLU A 499 3.06 -4.10 -10.40
N THR A 500 3.81 -4.80 -11.26
CA THR A 500 4.73 -4.15 -12.21
C THR A 500 4.51 -4.53 -13.67
N GLY A 501 4.52 -3.52 -14.53
CA GLY A 501 4.38 -3.61 -15.98
C GLY A 501 2.94 -3.44 -16.48
N GLY A 502 1.95 -3.50 -15.58
CA GLY A 502 0.53 -3.59 -15.93
C GLY A 502 0.30 -4.76 -16.88
N LEU A 503 0.76 -5.94 -16.42
CA LEU A 503 0.81 -7.19 -17.15
C LEU A 503 -0.60 -7.67 -17.49
N ALA A 504 -0.78 -8.04 -18.75
CA ALA A 504 -1.95 -8.73 -19.26
C ALA A 504 -1.55 -10.06 -19.90
N ALA A 505 -2.19 -11.16 -19.48
CA ALA A 505 -2.07 -12.47 -20.13
C ALA A 505 -2.89 -12.54 -21.43
N ALA A 506 -2.79 -11.50 -22.25
CA ALA A 506 -3.35 -11.37 -23.59
C ALA A 506 -2.75 -10.12 -24.27
N ARG A 507 -2.56 -10.15 -25.59
CA ARG A 507 -2.16 -8.99 -26.38
C ARG A 507 -2.77 -9.02 -27.77
N GLN A 508 -3.43 -7.92 -28.15
CA GLN A 508 -3.88 -7.73 -29.52
C GLN A 508 -2.71 -7.22 -30.38
N LEU A 509 -2.34 -7.98 -31.42
CA LEU A 509 -1.20 -7.66 -32.31
C LEU A 509 -1.60 -6.96 -33.62
N SER A 510 -2.89 -6.94 -33.97
CA SER A 510 -3.39 -6.34 -35.21
C SER A 510 -4.75 -5.67 -35.00
N SER A 511 -5.15 -4.82 -35.94
CA SER A 511 -6.45 -4.15 -35.94
C SER A 511 -7.64 -5.09 -36.22
N ASN A 512 -7.39 -6.36 -36.52
CA ASN A 512 -8.45 -7.36 -36.70
C ASN A 512 -9.15 -7.65 -35.37
N TYR A 513 -10.30 -8.33 -35.43
CA TYR A 513 -11.04 -8.75 -34.23
C TYR A 513 -10.11 -9.47 -33.23
N PRO A 514 -10.20 -9.17 -31.92
CA PRO A 514 -9.28 -9.72 -30.93
C PRO A 514 -9.22 -11.25 -30.95
N GLN A 515 -8.00 -11.79 -30.83
CA GLN A 515 -7.78 -13.21 -30.61
C GLN A 515 -7.60 -13.46 -29.12
N TYR A 516 -8.28 -14.47 -28.57
CA TYR A 516 -8.19 -14.83 -27.14
C TYR A 516 -7.07 -15.84 -26.92
N LEU A 517 -5.83 -15.38 -27.06
CA LEU A 517 -4.65 -16.21 -27.04
C LEU A 517 -3.58 -15.61 -26.12
N TRP A 518 -2.90 -16.51 -25.42
CA TRP A 518 -1.55 -16.32 -24.93
C TRP A 518 -0.84 -17.68 -25.04
N LEU A 519 0.46 -17.68 -25.34
CA LEU A 519 1.18 -18.86 -25.81
C LEU A 519 2.38 -19.19 -24.88
N PRO A 520 2.18 -19.99 -23.82
CA PRO A 520 3.24 -20.31 -22.86
C PRO A 520 4.43 -21.04 -23.48
N GLY A 521 4.21 -21.77 -24.59
CA GLY A 521 5.27 -22.50 -25.29
C GLY A 521 6.38 -21.59 -25.83
N VAL A 522 6.07 -20.32 -26.11
CA VAL A 522 7.08 -19.33 -26.51
C VAL A 522 8.04 -19.06 -25.35
N LEU A 523 7.53 -18.88 -24.14
CA LEU A 523 8.36 -18.67 -22.94
C LEU A 523 9.13 -19.94 -22.54
N ALA A 524 8.59 -21.11 -22.87
CA ALA A 524 9.22 -22.41 -22.60
C ALA A 524 10.49 -22.60 -23.43
N ASN A 525 10.52 -22.07 -24.66
CA ASN A 525 11.69 -22.14 -25.54
C ASN A 525 12.82 -21.16 -25.14
N ALA A 526 12.54 -20.17 -24.29
CA ALA A 526 13.57 -19.27 -23.79
C ALA A 526 14.52 -19.98 -22.82
N SER A 527 15.82 -19.85 -23.10
CA SER A 527 16.90 -20.38 -22.25
C SER A 527 17.46 -19.32 -21.31
N HIS A 528 17.39 -18.05 -21.71
CA HIS A 528 17.95 -16.89 -21.01
C HIS A 528 16.99 -15.70 -20.97
N SER A 529 17.21 -14.78 -20.03
CA SER A 529 16.44 -13.53 -19.97
C SER A 529 16.79 -12.56 -21.11
N ALA A 530 15.90 -11.62 -21.36
CA ALA A 530 16.17 -10.49 -22.24
C ALA A 530 17.27 -9.57 -21.68
N GLU A 531 17.44 -9.51 -20.36
CA GLU A 531 18.56 -8.81 -19.72
C GLU A 531 19.90 -9.46 -20.06
N TYR A 532 20.00 -10.79 -19.99
CA TYR A 532 21.19 -11.53 -20.40
C TYR A 532 21.51 -11.30 -21.88
N ALA A 533 20.53 -11.47 -22.75
CA ALA A 533 20.70 -11.29 -24.19
C ALA A 533 21.12 -9.85 -24.54
N GLY A 534 20.49 -8.86 -23.91
CA GLY A 534 20.83 -7.44 -24.06
C GLY A 534 22.26 -7.13 -23.59
N ARG A 535 22.70 -7.66 -22.44
CA ARG A 535 24.07 -7.51 -21.95
C ARG A 535 25.10 -8.12 -22.91
N LYS A 536 24.85 -9.33 -23.42
CA LYS A 536 25.72 -9.98 -24.41
C LYS A 536 25.82 -9.18 -25.70
N LEU A 537 24.69 -8.67 -26.20
CA LEU A 537 24.67 -7.85 -27.41
C LEU A 537 25.43 -6.55 -27.21
N ASN A 538 25.19 -5.81 -26.13
CA ASN A 538 25.90 -4.57 -25.83
C ASN A 538 27.42 -4.77 -25.71
N ALA A 539 27.86 -5.83 -25.04
CA ALA A 539 29.28 -6.18 -24.96
C ALA A 539 29.89 -6.44 -26.34
N TYR A 540 29.18 -7.18 -27.20
CA TYR A 540 29.61 -7.43 -28.58
C TYR A 540 29.66 -6.15 -29.42
N LEU A 541 28.62 -5.31 -29.36
CA LEU A 541 28.55 -4.04 -30.10
C LEU A 541 29.65 -3.05 -29.68
N SER A 542 30.13 -3.14 -28.44
CA SER A 542 31.23 -2.30 -27.94
C SER A 542 32.58 -2.62 -28.59
N SER A 543 32.72 -3.79 -29.22
CA SER A 543 33.90 -4.14 -30.03
C SER A 543 33.87 -3.56 -31.46
N GLU A 544 32.86 -2.75 -31.78
CA GLU A 544 32.62 -2.14 -33.10
C GLU A 544 32.69 -3.12 -34.29
N PRO A 545 31.97 -4.25 -34.25
CA PRO A 545 31.98 -5.22 -35.35
C PRO A 545 31.26 -4.66 -36.58
N SER A 546 31.48 -5.26 -37.75
CA SER A 546 30.80 -4.85 -38.99
C SER A 546 29.29 -5.02 -38.89
N ALA A 547 28.51 -4.21 -39.61
CA ALA A 547 27.04 -4.27 -39.58
C ALA A 547 26.48 -5.68 -39.89
N SER A 548 27.12 -6.42 -40.80
CA SER A 548 26.73 -7.81 -41.09
C SER A 548 26.96 -8.74 -39.91
N ALA A 549 28.08 -8.58 -39.19
CA ALA A 549 28.41 -9.39 -38.02
C ALA A 549 27.50 -9.04 -36.82
N GLN A 550 27.15 -7.76 -36.64
CA GLN A 550 26.15 -7.32 -35.66
C GLN A 550 24.80 -8.02 -35.87
N ARG A 551 24.28 -7.96 -37.11
CA ARG A 551 23.01 -8.62 -37.46
C ARG A 551 23.07 -10.13 -37.27
N GLN A 552 24.17 -10.77 -37.63
CA GLN A 552 24.37 -12.21 -37.45
C GLN A 552 24.35 -12.58 -35.95
N PHE A 553 25.08 -11.84 -35.12
CA PHE A 553 25.14 -12.09 -33.68
C PHE A 553 23.80 -11.83 -32.99
N ALA A 554 23.06 -10.80 -33.41
CA ALA A 554 21.71 -10.55 -32.90
C ALA A 554 20.75 -11.71 -33.22
N ARG A 555 20.81 -12.30 -34.43
CA ARG A 555 20.04 -13.49 -34.79
C ARG A 555 20.43 -14.72 -33.97
N GLU A 556 21.73 -14.93 -33.79
CA GLU A 556 22.24 -16.02 -32.96
C GLU A 556 21.74 -15.89 -31.51
N LEU A 557 21.76 -14.69 -30.94
CA LEU A 557 21.20 -14.46 -29.61
C LEU A 557 19.68 -14.67 -29.56
N LEU A 558 18.92 -14.21 -30.56
CA LEU A 558 17.48 -14.48 -30.63
C LEU A 558 17.17 -15.98 -30.60
N GLU A 559 17.91 -16.77 -31.35
CA GLU A 559 17.73 -18.22 -31.40
C GLU A 559 18.19 -18.89 -30.10
N THR A 560 19.43 -18.65 -29.66
CA THR A 560 20.04 -19.33 -28.51
C THR A 560 19.51 -18.87 -27.15
N ALA A 561 19.14 -17.60 -27.00
CA ALA A 561 18.65 -17.05 -25.74
C ALA A 561 17.13 -17.17 -25.61
N LEU A 562 16.38 -16.80 -26.66
CA LEU A 562 14.92 -16.71 -26.61
C LEU A 562 14.20 -17.83 -27.38
N GLY A 563 14.91 -18.67 -28.13
CA GLY A 563 14.30 -19.70 -28.97
C GLY A 563 13.56 -19.14 -30.19
N VAL A 564 13.90 -17.93 -30.62
CA VAL A 564 13.25 -17.22 -31.73
C VAL A 564 13.99 -17.46 -33.03
N THR A 565 13.39 -18.27 -33.92
CA THR A 565 13.98 -18.65 -35.23
C THR A 565 13.37 -17.90 -36.41
N ASP A 566 12.30 -17.15 -36.19
CA ASP A 566 11.49 -16.46 -37.21
C ASP A 566 11.64 -14.93 -37.14
N ALA A 567 12.79 -14.44 -36.66
CA ALA A 567 13.03 -13.02 -36.48
C ALA A 567 13.05 -12.24 -37.81
N THR A 568 12.25 -11.18 -37.88
CA THR A 568 12.17 -10.27 -39.03
C THR A 568 13.40 -9.38 -39.13
N GLU A 569 13.69 -8.84 -40.32
CA GLU A 569 14.78 -7.85 -40.47
C GLU A 569 14.56 -6.63 -39.58
N SER A 570 13.32 -6.15 -39.42
CA SER A 570 13.01 -5.00 -38.56
C SER A 570 13.30 -5.27 -37.09
N GLU A 571 13.05 -6.50 -36.61
CA GLU A 571 13.38 -6.88 -35.23
C GLU A 571 14.89 -6.93 -35.01
N VAL A 572 15.63 -7.46 -35.98
CA VAL A 572 17.10 -7.50 -35.93
C VAL A 572 17.71 -6.10 -36.02
N ASP A 573 17.16 -5.24 -36.86
CA ASP A 573 17.59 -3.85 -36.97
C ASP A 573 17.31 -3.04 -35.70
N ALA A 574 16.16 -3.27 -35.04
CA ALA A 574 15.85 -2.65 -33.77
C ALA A 574 16.83 -3.07 -32.65
N LEU A 575 17.30 -4.32 -32.66
CA LEU A 575 18.26 -4.82 -31.67
C LEU A 575 19.63 -4.15 -31.76
N ILE A 576 20.08 -3.78 -32.96
CA ILE A 576 21.38 -3.16 -33.19
C ILE A 576 21.32 -1.62 -33.21
N ASP A 577 20.12 -1.04 -33.18
CA ASP A 577 19.94 0.42 -33.10
C ASP A 577 20.24 0.93 -31.69
N ARG A 578 21.36 1.66 -31.58
CA ARG A 578 21.83 2.27 -30.32
C ARG A 578 20.93 3.40 -29.81
N LYS A 579 19.94 3.86 -30.59
CA LYS A 579 19.03 4.94 -30.22
C LYS A 579 17.76 4.47 -29.52
N VAL A 580 17.52 3.16 -29.42
CA VAL A 580 16.33 2.63 -28.77
C VAL A 580 16.40 2.89 -27.26
N ALA A 581 15.43 3.64 -26.74
CA ALA A 581 15.28 3.88 -25.31
C ALA A 581 15.08 2.55 -24.55
N GLY A 582 15.78 2.38 -23.43
CA GLY A 582 15.83 1.11 -22.67
C GLY A 582 16.78 0.04 -23.25
N GLY A 583 17.40 0.30 -24.41
CA GLY A 583 18.41 -0.56 -25.00
C GLY A 583 17.89 -1.92 -25.53
N PRO A 584 18.79 -2.83 -25.94
CA PRO A 584 18.42 -4.06 -26.62
C PRO A 584 17.62 -5.03 -25.75
N ALA A 585 17.75 -4.96 -24.42
CA ALA A 585 16.98 -5.82 -23.51
C ALA A 585 15.46 -5.61 -23.68
N TYR A 586 15.00 -4.37 -23.86
CA TYR A 586 13.58 -4.09 -24.07
C TYR A 586 13.10 -4.59 -25.43
N VAL A 587 13.95 -4.50 -26.45
CA VAL A 587 13.63 -5.03 -27.78
C VAL A 587 13.52 -6.55 -27.74
N PHE A 588 14.46 -7.25 -27.10
CA PHE A 588 14.38 -8.70 -26.87
C PHE A 588 13.09 -9.08 -26.13
N ALA A 589 12.74 -8.34 -25.07
CA ALA A 589 11.55 -8.57 -24.26
C ALA A 589 10.24 -8.32 -25.05
N ASP A 590 10.17 -7.30 -25.91
CA ASP A 590 9.00 -7.06 -26.76
C ASP A 590 8.87 -8.13 -27.86
N ILE A 591 9.98 -8.58 -28.45
CA ILE A 591 10.00 -9.66 -29.46
C ILE A 591 9.37 -10.93 -28.91
N ILE A 592 9.77 -11.35 -27.70
CA ILE A 592 9.22 -12.55 -27.07
C ILE A 592 7.79 -12.32 -26.55
N SER A 593 7.49 -11.14 -25.99
CA SER A 593 6.13 -10.78 -25.53
C SER A 593 5.10 -10.80 -26.67
N ARG A 594 5.45 -10.30 -27.85
CA ARG A 594 4.58 -10.36 -29.04
C ARG A 594 4.29 -11.79 -29.45
N ARG A 595 5.31 -12.63 -29.53
CA ARG A 595 5.15 -14.06 -29.87
C ARG A 595 4.32 -14.80 -28.84
N ALA A 596 4.53 -14.53 -27.55
CA ALA A 596 3.77 -15.11 -26.46
C ALA A 596 2.34 -14.51 -26.34
N GLN A 597 2.03 -13.44 -27.06
CA GLN A 597 0.81 -12.64 -26.91
C GLN A 597 0.57 -12.17 -25.47
N ILE A 598 1.64 -11.71 -24.82
CA ILE A 598 1.62 -11.08 -23.50
C ILE A 598 1.67 -9.57 -23.67
N GLY A 599 0.77 -8.88 -22.97
CA GLY A 599 0.58 -7.43 -23.01
C GLY A 599 1.18 -6.75 -21.78
N TRP A 600 1.67 -5.53 -22.00
CA TRP A 600 2.23 -4.65 -20.98
C TRP A 600 1.71 -3.25 -21.26
N SER A 601 1.33 -2.52 -20.21
CA SER A 601 0.79 -1.16 -20.34
C SER A 601 1.79 -0.09 -19.93
N THR A 602 2.83 -0.46 -19.20
CA THR A 602 3.85 0.45 -18.69
C THR A 602 5.18 -0.30 -18.50
N HIS A 603 6.27 0.44 -18.36
CA HIS A 603 7.54 -0.05 -17.82
C HIS A 603 7.71 0.32 -16.35
N GLY A 604 6.66 0.80 -15.68
CA GLY A 604 6.64 1.11 -14.25
C GLY A 604 5.63 0.24 -13.51
N HIS A 605 5.25 0.64 -12.31
CA HIS A 605 4.26 -0.08 -11.51
C HIS A 605 2.82 0.26 -11.95
N SER A 606 1.86 -0.54 -11.48
CA SER A 606 0.44 -0.27 -11.61
C SER A 606 -0.28 -0.32 -10.25
N SER A 607 -1.47 0.28 -10.19
CA SER A 607 -2.28 0.38 -8.97
C SER A 607 -3.20 -0.83 -8.76
N VAL A 608 -2.79 -2.01 -9.22
CA VAL A 608 -3.57 -3.24 -9.04
C VAL A 608 -3.47 -3.69 -7.58
N ASP A 609 -4.61 -4.03 -6.97
CA ASP A 609 -4.62 -4.69 -5.66
C ASP A 609 -3.91 -6.05 -5.76
N VAL A 610 -2.99 -6.30 -4.84
CA VAL A 610 -2.14 -7.50 -4.83
C VAL A 610 -2.63 -8.50 -3.79
N ASN A 611 -2.26 -9.78 -3.92
CA ASN A 611 -2.75 -10.80 -3.01
C ASN A 611 -2.02 -10.78 -1.66
N ILE A 612 -2.73 -11.21 -0.60
CA ILE A 612 -2.16 -11.55 0.71
C ILE A 612 -2.25 -13.06 0.89
N TYR A 613 -1.15 -13.65 1.32
CA TYR A 613 -0.98 -15.08 1.59
C TYR A 613 -0.66 -15.31 3.06
N ALA A 614 -1.06 -16.47 3.60
CA ALA A 614 -0.60 -16.89 4.92
C ALA A 614 -0.48 -18.42 5.04
N SER A 615 0.44 -18.89 5.89
CA SER A 615 0.53 -20.32 6.22
C SER A 615 -0.73 -20.83 6.92
N SER A 616 -1.44 -19.97 7.65
CA SER A 616 -2.64 -20.31 8.42
C SER A 616 -3.63 -19.16 8.44
N VAL A 617 -4.82 -19.38 7.85
CA VAL A 617 -5.96 -18.44 7.91
C VAL A 617 -6.38 -18.20 9.36
N LYS A 618 -6.26 -19.20 10.24
CA LYS A 618 -6.63 -19.07 11.65
C LYS A 618 -5.72 -18.09 12.38
N ASP A 619 -4.42 -18.11 12.09
CA ASP A 619 -3.44 -17.28 12.80
C ASP A 619 -3.33 -15.88 12.18
N ALA A 620 -3.60 -15.76 10.87
CA ALA A 620 -3.61 -14.51 10.11
C ALA A 620 -5.04 -14.01 9.78
N TRP A 621 -6.05 -14.39 10.55
CA TRP A 621 -7.47 -14.15 10.19
C TRP A 621 -7.79 -12.66 9.98
N ARG A 622 -7.07 -11.76 10.68
CA ARG A 622 -7.24 -10.31 10.60
C ARG A 622 -6.87 -9.73 9.23
N LEU A 623 -6.19 -10.51 8.39
CA LEU A 623 -5.81 -10.16 7.03
C LEU A 623 -6.73 -10.82 5.99
N GLN A 624 -7.86 -11.40 6.42
CA GLN A 624 -8.88 -11.90 5.50
C GLN A 624 -9.72 -10.76 4.94
N GLY A 625 -9.74 -10.63 3.62
CA GLY A 625 -10.49 -9.57 2.93
C GLY A 625 -9.57 -8.60 2.21
N ASN A 626 -10.02 -7.36 2.02
CA ASN A 626 -9.25 -6.31 1.35
C ASN A 626 -8.73 -5.30 2.38
N HIS A 627 -7.42 -5.11 2.42
CA HIS A 627 -6.71 -4.34 3.43
C HIS A 627 -5.89 -3.23 2.80
N GLU A 628 -5.66 -2.12 3.51
CA GLU A 628 -4.53 -1.25 3.16
C GLU A 628 -3.21 -1.95 3.53
N ASN A 629 -2.14 -1.68 2.77
CA ASN A 629 -0.80 -2.23 3.07
C ASN A 629 -0.30 -1.92 4.50
N THR A 630 -0.71 -0.79 5.09
CA THR A 630 -0.41 -0.45 6.50
C THR A 630 -1.02 -1.43 7.50
N GLU A 631 -2.18 -2.02 7.19
CA GLU A 631 -2.83 -3.01 8.06
C GLU A 631 -2.04 -4.33 8.10
N VAL A 632 -1.31 -4.66 7.03
CA VAL A 632 -0.37 -5.78 7.02
C VAL A 632 0.76 -5.52 8.01
N GLY A 633 1.38 -4.33 7.97
CA GLY A 633 2.42 -3.96 8.93
C GLY A 633 1.95 -3.98 10.38
N ASN A 634 0.75 -3.45 10.64
CA ASN A 634 0.13 -3.51 11.96
C ASN A 634 -0.09 -4.95 12.43
N PHE A 635 -0.51 -5.86 11.54
CA PHE A 635 -0.64 -7.27 11.88
C PHE A 635 0.72 -7.89 12.27
N LEU A 636 1.79 -7.61 11.53
CA LEU A 636 3.13 -8.14 11.84
C LEU A 636 3.58 -7.74 13.25
N ALA A 637 3.41 -6.46 13.59
CA ALA A 637 3.72 -5.92 14.91
C ALA A 637 2.86 -6.55 16.01
N ASP A 638 1.55 -6.60 15.79
CA ASP A 638 0.58 -7.16 16.74
C ASP A 638 0.82 -8.65 17.00
N TYR A 639 1.18 -9.41 15.96
CA TYR A 639 1.44 -10.85 16.06
C TYR A 639 2.60 -11.11 17.01
N LEU A 640 3.70 -10.35 16.90
CA LEU A 640 4.85 -10.45 17.81
C LEU A 640 4.67 -9.68 19.12
N GLY A 641 3.62 -8.86 19.25
CA GLY A 641 3.34 -8.05 20.44
C GLY A 641 4.37 -6.93 20.62
N LEU A 642 4.73 -6.27 19.51
CA LEU A 642 5.76 -5.25 19.44
C LEU A 642 5.17 -3.84 19.56
N ASP A 643 5.94 -2.91 20.12
CA ASP A 643 5.57 -1.51 20.26
C ASP A 643 6.38 -0.64 19.28
N ILE A 644 5.86 -0.52 18.06
CA ILE A 644 6.48 0.29 17.00
C ILE A 644 6.44 1.79 17.35
N GLU A 645 5.42 2.25 18.08
CA GLU A 645 5.28 3.66 18.45
C GLU A 645 6.41 4.07 19.42
N ALA A 646 6.78 3.20 20.36
CA ALA A 646 7.93 3.43 21.23
C ALA A 646 9.26 3.53 20.45
N VAL A 647 9.47 2.69 19.43
CA VAL A 647 10.65 2.77 18.57
C VAL A 647 10.65 4.08 17.77
N THR A 648 9.50 4.45 17.20
CA THR A 648 9.32 5.70 16.46
C THR A 648 9.67 6.91 17.33
N LYS A 649 9.11 6.98 18.55
CA LYS A 649 9.43 8.05 19.51
C LYS A 649 10.92 8.10 19.81
N ARG A 650 11.54 6.95 20.03
CA ARG A 650 12.98 6.84 20.31
C ARG A 650 13.84 7.37 19.16
N LEU A 651 13.49 7.05 17.91
CA LEU A 651 14.19 7.55 16.71
C LEU A 651 14.01 9.07 16.52
N GLN A 652 12.86 9.61 16.95
CA GLN A 652 12.53 11.02 16.84
C GLN A 652 13.12 11.89 17.97
N GLU A 653 13.55 11.27 19.07
CA GLU A 653 14.19 11.95 20.21
C GLU A 653 15.66 12.32 19.90
N SER A 654 16.04 13.56 20.24
CA SER A 654 17.32 14.17 19.85
C SER A 654 18.58 13.55 20.46
N ALA A 655 18.43 12.74 21.51
CA ALA A 655 19.55 12.19 22.26
C ALA A 655 20.40 11.18 21.44
N TYR A 656 19.84 10.59 20.39
CA TYR A 656 20.49 9.48 19.66
C TYR A 656 21.43 9.90 18.53
N TRP A 657 21.18 11.03 17.85
CA TRP A 657 21.97 11.43 16.67
C TRP A 657 23.07 12.46 16.95
N SER A 658 23.13 13.02 18.17
CA SER A 658 24.20 13.97 18.57
C SER A 658 25.60 13.35 18.72
N PHE A 659 25.71 12.01 18.68
CA PHE A 659 26.97 11.29 18.90
C PHE A 659 27.74 10.93 17.60
N THR A 660 27.10 10.97 16.43
CA THR A 660 27.67 10.43 15.18
C THR A 660 28.08 11.47 14.15
N ASP A 661 27.58 12.71 14.22
CA ASP A 661 27.93 13.75 13.25
C ASP A 661 29.08 14.64 13.75
N LYS A 662 30.32 14.16 13.61
CA LYS A 662 31.55 14.97 13.79
C LYS A 662 32.17 15.41 12.45
N SER A 663 31.54 15.12 11.32
CA SER A 663 32.08 15.40 9.99
C SER A 663 31.40 16.56 9.25
N SER A 664 30.25 17.07 9.70
CA SER A 664 29.62 18.23 9.06
C SER A 664 30.25 19.56 9.53
N VAL A 665 30.75 20.30 8.54
CA VAL A 665 31.31 21.65 8.68
C VAL A 665 30.21 22.61 9.14
N ALA A 666 30.39 23.18 10.33
CA ALA A 666 29.81 24.44 10.82
C ALA A 666 28.52 24.93 10.12
N ALA A 667 27.40 24.24 10.34
CA ALA A 667 26.08 24.82 10.17
C ALA A 667 25.57 25.30 11.54
N GLU A 668 25.13 26.55 11.63
CA GLU A 668 24.48 27.10 12.81
C GLU A 668 23.17 26.33 13.04
N SER A 669 23.15 25.53 14.12
CA SER A 669 22.13 24.54 14.51
C SER A 669 22.08 23.29 13.61
N PRO A 670 22.31 22.08 14.16
CA PRO A 670 22.13 20.85 13.39
C PRO A 670 20.65 20.69 13.03
N GLU A 671 20.36 20.64 11.74
CA GLU A 671 19.00 20.35 11.25
C GLU A 671 18.52 19.01 11.80
N LYS A 672 17.29 18.99 12.32
CA LYS A 672 16.67 17.79 12.87
C LYS A 672 16.65 16.71 11.76
N PHE A 673 17.26 15.55 12.04
CA PHE A 673 17.32 14.38 11.14
C PHE A 673 18.29 14.45 9.94
N SER A 674 19.37 15.23 10.00
CA SER A 674 20.42 15.26 8.95
C SER A 674 21.02 13.88 8.58
N TRP A 675 20.97 12.93 9.51
CA TRP A 675 21.43 11.56 9.28
C TRP A 675 20.57 10.77 8.27
N LEU A 676 19.34 11.21 7.95
CA LEU A 676 18.48 10.59 6.94
C LEU A 676 18.92 10.86 5.49
N GLY A 677 19.75 11.88 5.26
CA GLY A 677 20.17 12.27 3.92
C GLY A 677 20.05 13.77 3.74
N ASP A 678 20.34 14.21 2.52
CA ASP A 678 20.05 15.60 2.16
C ASP A 678 18.55 15.88 2.30
N PRO A 679 18.14 17.09 2.71
CA PRO A 679 16.74 17.51 2.69
C PRO A 679 16.16 17.34 1.28
N LEU A 680 14.88 16.96 1.19
CA LEU A 680 14.23 16.89 -0.11
C LEU A 680 14.03 18.30 -0.66
N GLY A 681 14.25 18.48 -1.97
CA GLY A 681 13.92 19.72 -2.65
C GLY A 681 12.40 19.97 -2.72
N GLU A 682 12.00 21.22 -2.94
CA GLU A 682 10.58 21.62 -3.07
C GLU A 682 9.81 20.85 -4.18
N ASP A 683 10.55 20.26 -5.11
CA ASP A 683 10.03 19.48 -6.22
C ASP A 683 9.60 18.04 -5.84
N VAL A 684 10.02 17.55 -4.67
CA VAL A 684 9.67 16.20 -4.22
C VAL A 684 8.33 16.24 -3.50
N ARG A 685 7.34 15.58 -4.09
CA ARG A 685 6.02 15.45 -3.48
C ARG A 685 6.04 14.41 -2.37
N THR A 686 5.88 14.85 -1.12
CA THR A 686 5.79 13.95 0.05
C THR A 686 4.36 13.61 0.42
N GLU A 687 3.39 14.47 0.12
CA GLU A 687 1.96 14.24 0.34
C GLU A 687 1.10 14.74 -0.82
N GLY A 688 -0.12 14.22 -0.89
CA GLY A 688 -1.13 14.64 -1.85
C GLY A 688 -1.04 13.90 -3.17
N LEU A 689 -2.16 13.83 -3.87
CA LEU A 689 -2.28 13.12 -5.15
C LEU A 689 -2.16 14.08 -6.33
N ASP A 690 -1.62 13.57 -7.44
CA ASP A 690 -1.62 14.33 -8.68
C ASP A 690 -3.02 14.42 -9.28
N THR A 691 -3.35 15.59 -9.83
CA THR A 691 -4.62 15.81 -10.53
C THR A 691 -4.38 15.84 -12.03
N TYR A 692 -5.39 15.50 -12.83
CA TYR A 692 -5.25 15.61 -14.28
C TYR A 692 -5.10 17.07 -14.71
N HIS A 693 -3.99 17.41 -15.35
CA HIS A 693 -3.64 18.79 -15.72
C HIS A 693 -4.02 19.18 -17.16
N GLY A 694 -4.75 18.33 -17.89
CA GLY A 694 -5.19 18.61 -19.26
C GLY A 694 -4.16 18.29 -20.37
N GLU A 695 -2.92 17.95 -20.00
CA GLU A 695 -1.86 17.57 -20.95
C GLU A 695 -1.63 16.06 -21.00
N PHE A 696 -2.41 15.33 -21.80
CA PHE A 696 -2.22 13.88 -21.98
C PHE A 696 -0.94 13.49 -22.76
N LYS A 697 -0.27 14.47 -23.39
CA LYS A 697 0.92 14.26 -24.25
C LYS A 697 2.24 14.59 -23.57
N LYS A 698 2.21 15.28 -22.44
CA LYS A 698 3.38 15.65 -21.67
C LYS A 698 3.09 15.31 -20.22
N ARG A 699 3.86 14.38 -19.65
CA ARG A 699 4.12 14.43 -18.22
C ARG A 699 4.63 15.86 -17.98
N SER A 700 4.03 16.61 -17.07
CA SER A 700 4.69 17.80 -16.53
C SER A 700 5.97 17.28 -15.87
N THR A 701 7.04 17.17 -16.64
CA THR A 701 8.37 16.94 -16.09
C THR A 701 8.66 18.18 -15.29
N VAL A 702 8.78 18.01 -13.98
CA VAL A 702 9.46 18.99 -13.14
C VAL A 702 10.75 19.39 -13.88
N PRO A 703 11.02 20.68 -14.10
CA PRO A 703 12.25 21.11 -14.76
C PRO A 703 13.47 20.54 -14.02
N GLY A 704 14.19 19.59 -14.64
CA GLY A 704 15.37 18.94 -14.04
C GLY A 704 15.31 17.40 -13.97
N VAL A 705 14.20 16.76 -14.33
CA VAL A 705 13.99 15.30 -14.23
C VAL A 705 14.23 14.56 -15.56
N GLU A 706 14.96 15.15 -16.50
CA GLU A 706 15.45 14.42 -17.68
C GLU A 706 16.59 13.48 -17.23
N GLY A 707 16.27 12.18 -17.07
CA GLY A 707 17.26 11.13 -16.79
C GLY A 707 17.28 10.56 -15.37
N GLN A 708 16.23 10.74 -14.55
CA GLN A 708 16.16 10.05 -13.26
C GLN A 708 15.81 8.56 -13.41
N ASP A 709 16.61 7.73 -12.74
CA ASP A 709 16.45 6.30 -12.51
C ASP A 709 15.04 5.98 -11.96
N CYS A 710 14.42 4.89 -12.41
CA CYS A 710 13.16 4.37 -11.84
C CYS A 710 13.25 4.07 -10.34
N GLY A 711 14.47 4.04 -9.77
CA GLY A 711 14.73 3.49 -8.45
C GLY A 711 14.84 1.97 -8.45
N CYS A 712 14.60 1.32 -9.60
CA CYS A 712 14.74 -0.11 -9.85
C CYS A 712 16.15 -0.50 -10.35
N GLY A 713 17.14 0.37 -10.14
CA GLY A 713 18.53 0.16 -10.54
C GLY A 713 18.78 0.26 -12.06
N ARG A 714 17.89 0.95 -12.79
CA ARG A 714 18.03 1.19 -14.24
C ARG A 714 17.61 2.63 -14.60
N THR A 715 18.48 3.34 -15.30
CA THR A 715 18.12 4.60 -15.97
C THR A 715 17.14 4.35 -17.12
N HIS A 716 15.95 4.98 -17.07
CA HIS A 716 14.90 4.92 -18.10
C HIS A 716 14.94 6.08 -19.08
#